data_AF-A0A7Y5RGR4-F1
#
_entry.id   AF-A0A7Y5RGR4-F1
#
_cell.length_a   1.000
_cell.length_b   1.000
_cell.length_c   1.000
_cell.angle_alpha   90.00
_cell.angle_beta   90.00
_cell.angle_gamma   90.00
#
_symmetry.space_group_name_H-M   'P 1'
#
loop_
_entity.id
_entity.type
_entity.pdbx_description
1 polymer ?
#
loop_
_entity_poly.entity_id
_entity_poly.type
_entity_poly.pdbx_seq_one_letter_code
_entity_poly.pdbx_strand_id
1 'polypeptide(L)'
;MSAATGLLIATDHHTMTLIHGDAKNESRSSTISNAGLAAFAGVGAIAYGVGAFARDEHARETGILIGQALTDTFLVTEALKFISQRSRPAVNNAQGLFGQGSSLNSSFPSEHAALAWTAATVFAREYPGPVTQWTAYGLASLVSLSRMTAYQHFPSDVLIGAAAGYLIGRYVYHTHHDDRMTDRTGATPARPAKSFASVTPKTGHTAPSGSVYVPLDSWIYPALRRLADWGFIPDQVSGQAPWTRAECLRQVEQAADLASYRADSNSPVRQDAFRLISDLRSALTPESETDNMIRLESVYSRFTSIAGRPLRDGYHFGTTIANDFGRPYDEGFNYVTGFSSYAVSGRLSAYVRGEYDSAPGRDADSLSVRRFISSSDGIPLPGPQNVPSINHFKPLEMYAGVQLGFENITFGKQSLWWGPDSESAFSFSNNAAPFYMLRFAQTRPITLPGPFRLLGKIRTDVIFGKLSGHQWPARPYINAQKISLDLTDNFEVGFTRAAIFGGVGHPLTLGSLKASLFSTSSVDFGPYGSPDLPGDRFSNFDFRWRVPGVRRYLTVYSDSYADDDPSPIDNPKRSAWAPGLYITRLPGLPRLDFRFETYATWLYRKDQGGNFLYWDNQYRDANTNNGNVFGSWVGRDARAYTAQTTYWFSARSKIIGNYRQIKSSSRFLPGGGTQTDISVAAYWGIGREWQMSAQVQGERYYVPLLGTPRRDALTSIGLTYSPEHLAVH
;
A
#
# COMPACT_ATOMS: atom_id res chain seq x y z
N MET A 1 -0.54 18.18 -7.75
CA MET A 1 -1.90 18.18 -7.16
C MET A 1 -1.91 17.64 -5.73
N SER A 2 -1.38 16.44 -5.44
CA SER A 2 -1.48 15.83 -4.10
C SER A 2 -0.87 16.65 -2.94
N ALA A 3 0.26 17.32 -3.16
CA ALA A 3 0.84 18.25 -2.16
C ALA A 3 -0.04 19.49 -1.92
N ALA A 4 -0.67 20.02 -2.96
CA ALA A 4 -1.60 21.14 -2.86
C ALA A 4 -2.90 20.72 -2.15
N THR A 5 -3.42 19.52 -2.41
CA THR A 5 -4.60 18.97 -1.73
C THR A 5 -4.33 18.74 -0.24
N GLY A 6 -3.21 18.11 0.11
CA GLY A 6 -2.85 17.89 1.51
C GLY A 6 -2.63 19.20 2.28
N LEU A 7 -2.00 20.18 1.63
CA LEU A 7 -1.84 21.53 2.18
C LEU A 7 -3.20 22.23 2.36
N LEU A 8 -4.08 22.18 1.36
CA LEU A 8 -5.40 22.78 1.45
C LEU A 8 -6.28 22.11 2.51
N ILE A 9 -6.31 20.77 2.59
CA ILE A 9 -7.06 20.08 3.66
C ILE A 9 -6.55 20.50 5.04
N ALA A 10 -5.23 20.66 5.20
CA ALA A 10 -4.64 21.14 6.46
C ALA A 10 -4.97 22.61 6.77
N THR A 11 -5.17 23.46 5.75
CA THR A 11 -5.46 24.89 5.93
C THR A 11 -6.94 25.25 5.80
N ASP A 12 -7.80 24.32 5.36
CA ASP A 12 -9.20 24.55 4.98
C ASP A 12 -10.01 25.23 6.07
N HIS A 13 -9.85 24.80 7.33
CA HIS A 13 -10.49 25.42 8.48
C HIS A 13 -10.09 26.90 8.60
N HIS A 14 -8.78 27.16 8.57
CA HIS A 14 -8.24 28.52 8.65
C HIS A 14 -8.71 29.38 7.45
N THR A 15 -8.63 28.86 6.23
CA THR A 15 -9.07 29.58 5.03
C THR A 15 -10.55 29.94 5.09
N MET A 16 -11.40 29.03 5.53
CA MET A 16 -12.83 29.31 5.67
C MET A 16 -13.09 30.37 6.74
N THR A 17 -12.36 30.38 7.87
CA THR A 17 -12.52 31.44 8.89
C THR A 17 -12.12 32.85 8.39
N LEU A 18 -11.32 32.95 7.32
CA LEU A 18 -10.96 34.23 6.71
C LEU A 18 -12.05 34.75 5.74
N ILE A 19 -12.88 33.85 5.20
CA ILE A 19 -14.00 34.21 4.33
C ILE A 19 -15.15 34.70 5.21
N HIS A 20 -15.41 36.00 5.17
CA HIS A 20 -16.53 36.62 5.87
C HIS A 20 -17.72 36.75 4.91
N GLY A 21 -18.74 35.92 5.09
CA GLY A 21 -20.01 35.99 4.37
C GLY A 21 -21.12 36.47 5.29
N ASP A 22 -22.04 37.29 4.77
CA ASP A 22 -23.36 37.46 5.37
C ASP A 22 -24.37 36.55 4.66
N ALA A 23 -25.52 36.30 5.27
CA ALA A 23 -26.55 35.41 4.70
C ALA A 23 -27.00 35.83 3.29
N LYS A 24 -26.90 37.13 2.96
CA LYS A 24 -27.26 37.68 1.65
C LYS A 24 -26.21 37.32 0.59
N ASN A 25 -24.93 37.44 0.91
CA ASN A 25 -23.81 37.08 0.04
C ASN A 25 -23.71 35.57 -0.17
N GLU A 26 -23.99 34.78 0.87
CA GLU A 26 -24.05 33.31 0.78
C GLU A 26 -25.18 32.86 -0.16
N SER A 27 -26.39 33.40 0.03
CA SER A 27 -27.55 33.12 -0.83
C SER A 27 -27.30 33.53 -2.28
N ARG A 28 -26.70 34.71 -2.51
CA ARG A 28 -26.33 35.18 -3.85
C ARG A 28 -25.29 34.26 -4.50
N SER A 29 -24.26 33.84 -3.77
CA SER A 29 -23.20 32.94 -4.26
C SER A 29 -23.76 31.53 -4.58
N SER A 30 -24.66 31.02 -3.73
CA SER A 30 -25.40 29.78 -3.98
C SER A 30 -26.25 29.87 -5.25
N THR A 31 -26.92 31.01 -5.46
CA THR A 31 -27.71 31.26 -6.67
C THR A 31 -26.84 31.32 -7.93
N ILE A 32 -25.71 32.06 -7.88
CA ILE A 32 -24.76 32.17 -8.99
C ILE A 32 -24.20 30.80 -9.38
N SER A 33 -23.79 30.00 -8.40
CA SER A 33 -23.24 28.66 -8.65
C SER A 33 -24.29 27.66 -9.15
N ASN A 34 -25.55 27.74 -8.69
CA ASN A 34 -26.66 26.93 -9.21
C ASN A 34 -27.00 27.32 -10.66
N ALA A 35 -27.12 28.61 -10.93
CA ALA A 35 -27.41 29.13 -12.26
C ALA A 35 -26.28 28.81 -13.25
N GLY A 36 -25.02 28.92 -12.81
CA GLY A 36 -23.85 28.56 -13.63
C GLY A 36 -23.81 27.07 -13.97
N LEU A 37 -24.08 26.17 -13.02
CA LEU A 37 -24.18 24.74 -13.32
C LEU A 37 -25.36 24.45 -14.28
N ALA A 38 -26.51 25.06 -14.06
CA ALA A 38 -27.66 24.92 -14.96
C ALA A 38 -27.33 25.40 -16.38
N ALA A 39 -26.54 26.47 -16.52
CA ALA A 39 -26.05 26.93 -17.81
C ALA A 39 -25.13 25.89 -18.48
N PHE A 40 -24.20 25.26 -17.75
CA PHE A 40 -23.35 24.19 -18.29
C PHE A 40 -24.14 22.96 -18.73
N ALA A 41 -25.13 22.52 -17.93
CA ALA A 41 -26.03 21.44 -18.34
C ALA A 41 -26.88 21.83 -19.57
N GLY A 42 -27.33 23.09 -19.60
CA GLY A 42 -28.06 23.68 -20.71
C GLY A 42 -27.24 23.70 -22.01
N VAL A 43 -25.94 23.99 -21.95
CA VAL A 43 -25.04 23.95 -23.13
C VAL A 43 -25.03 22.58 -23.78
N GLY A 44 -24.95 21.49 -23.01
CA GLY A 44 -25.01 20.13 -23.56
C GLY A 44 -26.35 19.82 -24.24
N ALA A 45 -27.46 20.19 -23.61
CA ALA A 45 -28.80 19.99 -24.17
C ALA A 45 -29.05 20.84 -25.43
N ILE A 46 -28.59 22.10 -25.43
CA ILE A 46 -28.69 23.02 -26.57
C ILE A 46 -27.82 22.51 -27.73
N ALA A 47 -26.57 22.08 -27.47
CA ALA A 47 -25.69 21.53 -28.49
C ALA A 47 -26.31 20.29 -29.16
N TYR A 48 -26.85 19.37 -28.35
CA TYR A 48 -27.58 18.20 -28.85
C TYR A 48 -28.81 18.60 -29.70
N GLY A 49 -29.63 19.53 -29.20
CA GLY A 49 -30.84 20.00 -29.88
C GLY A 49 -30.53 20.70 -31.19
N VAL A 50 -29.60 21.67 -31.19
CA VAL A 50 -29.14 22.37 -32.39
C VAL A 50 -28.57 21.38 -33.39
N GLY A 51 -27.74 20.43 -32.96
CA GLY A 51 -27.20 19.41 -33.85
C GLY A 51 -28.26 18.50 -34.46
N ALA A 52 -29.30 18.14 -33.69
CA ALA A 52 -30.41 17.33 -34.17
C ALA A 52 -31.33 18.09 -35.16
N PHE A 53 -31.61 19.38 -34.92
CA PHE A 53 -32.50 20.18 -35.76
C PHE A 53 -31.81 20.79 -36.98
N ALA A 54 -30.58 21.29 -36.83
CA ALA A 54 -29.80 21.93 -37.89
C ALA A 54 -28.95 20.93 -38.69
N ARG A 55 -28.99 19.63 -38.34
CA ARG A 55 -28.13 18.56 -38.90
C ARG A 55 -26.62 18.87 -38.78
N ASP A 56 -26.25 19.54 -37.69
CA ASP A 56 -24.86 19.79 -37.33
C ASP A 56 -24.35 18.62 -36.47
N GLU A 57 -23.60 17.72 -37.10
CA GLU A 57 -23.08 16.51 -36.45
C GLU A 57 -22.11 16.84 -35.30
N HIS A 58 -21.33 17.93 -35.44
CA HIS A 58 -20.36 18.39 -34.44
C HIS A 58 -21.06 18.91 -33.17
N ALA A 59 -22.11 19.70 -33.34
CA ALA A 59 -22.93 20.17 -32.21
C ALA A 59 -23.67 19.02 -31.53
N ARG A 60 -24.16 18.05 -32.31
CA ARG A 60 -24.86 16.87 -31.77
C ARG A 60 -23.92 16.00 -30.94
N GLU A 61 -22.72 15.74 -31.44
CA GLU A 61 -21.67 14.99 -30.75
C GLU A 61 -21.24 15.68 -29.46
N THR A 62 -20.99 16.98 -29.51
CA THR A 62 -20.66 17.78 -28.31
C THR A 62 -21.71 17.59 -27.21
N GLY A 63 -23.00 17.60 -27.56
CA GLY A 63 -24.08 17.37 -26.61
C GLY A 63 -24.09 15.97 -25.99
N ILE A 64 -23.80 14.93 -26.79
CA ILE A 64 -23.70 13.54 -26.32
C ILE A 64 -22.51 13.37 -25.37
N LEU A 65 -21.33 13.88 -25.74
CA LEU A 65 -20.12 13.78 -24.93
C LEU A 65 -20.25 14.54 -23.61
N ILE A 66 -20.82 15.75 -23.61
CA ILE A 66 -21.12 16.48 -22.39
C ILE A 66 -22.09 15.66 -21.51
N GLY A 67 -23.14 15.08 -22.09
CA GLY A 67 -24.11 14.26 -21.34
C GLY A 67 -23.49 13.02 -20.68
N GLN A 68 -22.67 12.28 -21.42
CA GLN A 68 -21.94 11.11 -20.91
C GLN A 68 -20.94 11.52 -19.81
N ALA A 69 -20.11 12.53 -20.08
CA ALA A 69 -19.10 12.98 -19.13
C ALA A 69 -19.73 13.51 -17.83
N LEU A 70 -20.85 14.23 -17.90
CA LEU A 70 -21.60 14.68 -16.72
C LEU A 70 -22.15 13.50 -15.92
N THR A 71 -22.63 12.45 -16.58
CA THR A 71 -23.13 11.22 -15.92
C THR A 71 -22.00 10.51 -15.18
N ASP A 72 -20.86 10.29 -15.84
CA ASP A 72 -19.68 9.66 -15.23
C ASP A 72 -19.15 10.49 -14.06
N THR A 73 -19.09 11.81 -14.23
CA THR A 73 -18.67 12.74 -13.18
C THR A 73 -19.61 12.67 -11.98
N PHE A 74 -20.92 12.67 -12.20
CA PHE A 74 -21.91 12.55 -11.13
C PHE A 74 -21.70 11.25 -10.32
N LEU A 75 -21.58 10.10 -11.00
CA LEU A 75 -21.37 8.81 -10.35
C LEU A 75 -20.09 8.78 -9.51
N VAL A 76 -18.97 9.29 -10.05
CA VAL A 76 -17.69 9.38 -9.32
C VAL A 76 -17.82 10.30 -8.11
N THR A 77 -18.46 11.46 -8.26
CA THR A 77 -18.61 12.42 -7.16
C THR A 77 -19.50 11.88 -6.05
N GLU A 78 -20.61 11.21 -6.37
CA GLU A 78 -21.51 10.61 -5.37
C GLU A 78 -20.85 9.45 -4.64
N ALA A 79 -20.11 8.59 -5.35
CA ALA A 79 -19.31 7.54 -4.72
C ALA A 79 -18.29 8.14 -3.72
N LEU A 80 -17.58 9.19 -4.13
CA LEU A 80 -16.60 9.85 -3.26
C LEU A 80 -17.25 10.57 -2.07
N LYS A 81 -18.44 11.17 -2.22
CA LYS A 81 -19.20 11.77 -1.12
C LYS A 81 -19.68 10.73 -0.12
N PHE A 82 -20.18 9.60 -0.62
CA PHE A 82 -20.61 8.47 0.20
C PHE A 82 -19.46 7.94 1.07
N ILE A 83 -18.25 7.90 0.51
CA ILE A 83 -17.02 7.48 1.19
C ILE A 83 -16.51 8.55 2.16
N SER A 84 -16.40 9.81 1.73
CA SER A 84 -15.71 10.85 2.49
C SER A 84 -16.52 11.33 3.69
N GLN A 85 -17.85 11.41 3.54
CA GLN A 85 -18.79 11.94 4.52
C GLN A 85 -18.26 13.20 5.22
N ARG A 86 -17.60 14.07 4.47
CA ARG A 86 -17.06 15.33 4.99
C ARG A 86 -18.18 16.28 5.38
N SER A 87 -18.15 16.82 6.59
CA SER A 87 -19.06 17.88 7.05
C SER A 87 -18.85 19.16 6.22
N ARG A 88 -19.93 19.85 5.82
CA ARG A 88 -19.83 21.15 5.14
C ARG A 88 -19.35 22.26 6.08
N PRO A 89 -18.74 23.35 5.56
CA PRO A 89 -18.27 24.46 6.39
C PRO A 89 -19.34 25.04 7.32
N ALA A 90 -20.58 25.14 6.84
CA ALA A 90 -21.71 25.71 7.58
C ALA A 90 -22.18 24.90 8.80
N VAL A 91 -21.78 23.63 8.96
CA VAL A 91 -22.38 22.73 9.97
C VAL A 91 -21.64 22.76 11.31
N ASN A 92 -20.32 22.97 11.29
CA ASN A 92 -19.46 22.79 12.47
C ASN A 92 -18.36 23.85 12.56
N ASN A 93 -18.71 25.12 12.32
CA ASN A 93 -17.76 26.24 12.34
C ASN A 93 -16.53 25.97 11.46
N ALA A 94 -16.77 25.43 10.26
CA ALA A 94 -15.75 25.07 9.28
C ALA A 94 -14.67 24.07 9.74
N GLN A 95 -14.95 23.15 10.68
CA GLN A 95 -13.97 22.14 11.09
C GLN A 95 -13.68 21.09 10.00
N GLY A 96 -14.61 20.87 9.07
CA GLY A 96 -14.36 20.08 7.86
C GLY A 96 -14.02 18.61 8.11
N LEU A 97 -14.60 18.04 9.17
CA LEU A 97 -14.39 16.66 9.64
C LEU A 97 -14.93 15.64 8.62
N PHE A 98 -14.10 14.67 8.26
CA PHE A 98 -14.47 13.51 7.44
C PHE A 98 -15.17 12.44 8.31
N GLY A 99 -16.09 11.66 7.73
CA GLY A 99 -16.82 10.61 8.46
C GLY A 99 -17.93 11.08 9.41
N GLN A 100 -18.20 12.40 9.49
CA GLN A 100 -19.17 12.98 10.42
C GLN A 100 -20.27 13.80 9.73
N GLY A 101 -20.20 13.94 8.41
CA GLY A 101 -21.23 14.54 7.57
C GLY A 101 -22.26 13.52 7.11
N SER A 102 -23.28 14.00 6.38
CA SER A 102 -24.26 13.12 5.75
C SER A 102 -23.68 12.47 4.49
N SER A 103 -23.91 11.17 4.31
CA SER A 103 -23.49 10.42 3.12
C SER A 103 -24.11 10.95 1.82
N LEU A 104 -25.28 11.61 1.90
CA LEU A 104 -25.98 12.23 0.76
C LEU A 104 -25.78 13.75 0.67
N ASN A 105 -25.12 14.36 1.66
CA ASN A 105 -24.87 15.81 1.69
C ASN A 105 -23.43 16.11 2.15
N SER A 106 -22.49 15.32 1.65
CA SER A 106 -21.07 15.50 1.95
C SER A 106 -20.47 16.69 1.21
N SER A 107 -19.49 17.33 1.84
CA SER A 107 -18.73 18.44 1.29
C SER A 107 -17.70 17.99 0.25
N PHE A 108 -17.11 16.79 0.37
CA PHE A 108 -15.96 16.39 -0.46
C PHE A 108 -16.28 15.26 -1.44
N PRO A 109 -15.95 15.39 -2.74
CA PRO A 109 -15.56 16.63 -3.43
C PRO A 109 -16.77 17.52 -3.77
N SER A 110 -16.51 18.74 -4.24
CA SER A 110 -17.58 19.64 -4.70
C SER A 110 -18.16 19.15 -6.04
N GLU A 111 -19.42 18.75 -6.03
CA GLU A 111 -20.16 18.31 -7.23
C GLU A 111 -20.30 19.44 -8.25
N HIS A 112 -20.69 20.65 -7.83
CA HIS A 112 -20.81 21.79 -8.75
C HIS A 112 -19.50 22.15 -9.42
N ALA A 113 -18.37 22.06 -8.70
CA ALA A 113 -17.06 22.25 -9.33
C ALA A 113 -16.78 21.11 -10.33
N ALA A 114 -16.98 19.85 -9.94
CA ALA A 114 -16.73 18.72 -10.81
C ALA A 114 -17.55 18.80 -12.12
N LEU A 115 -18.87 18.94 -12.04
CA LEU A 115 -19.74 18.97 -13.20
C LEU A 115 -19.47 20.20 -14.11
N ALA A 116 -19.23 21.37 -13.53
CA ALA A 116 -18.91 22.57 -14.31
C ALA A 116 -17.57 22.43 -15.05
N TRP A 117 -16.54 21.91 -14.39
CA TRP A 117 -15.24 21.67 -15.02
C TRP A 117 -15.28 20.54 -16.07
N THR A 118 -16.11 19.51 -15.88
CA THR A 118 -16.35 18.48 -16.90
C THR A 118 -16.94 19.07 -18.18
N ALA A 119 -18.08 19.76 -18.07
CA ALA A 119 -18.75 20.36 -19.22
C ALA A 119 -17.86 21.42 -19.91
N ALA A 120 -17.19 22.26 -19.12
CA ALA A 120 -16.23 23.24 -19.64
C ALA A 120 -15.08 22.57 -20.41
N THR A 121 -14.57 21.44 -19.91
CA THR A 121 -13.46 20.71 -20.56
C THR A 121 -13.88 20.09 -21.87
N VAL A 122 -15.02 19.41 -21.93
CA VAL A 122 -15.54 18.84 -23.19
C VAL A 122 -15.82 19.96 -24.19
N PHE A 123 -16.50 21.02 -23.78
CA PHE A 123 -16.82 22.15 -24.66
C PHE A 123 -15.58 22.90 -25.17
N ALA A 124 -14.58 23.11 -24.31
CA ALA A 124 -13.31 23.74 -24.67
C ALA A 124 -12.45 22.90 -25.62
N ARG A 125 -12.67 21.58 -25.64
CA ARG A 125 -12.01 20.63 -26.54
C ARG A 125 -12.71 20.55 -27.89
N GLU A 126 -14.04 20.48 -27.89
CA GLU A 126 -14.86 20.51 -29.09
C GLU A 126 -14.77 21.83 -29.87
N TYR A 127 -14.51 22.94 -29.19
CA TYR A 127 -14.36 24.27 -29.80
C TYR A 127 -13.04 24.93 -29.34
N PRO A 128 -11.88 24.56 -29.92
CA PRO A 128 -10.54 24.86 -29.39
C PRO A 128 -10.04 26.32 -29.53
N GLY A 129 -10.92 27.32 -29.55
CA GLY A 129 -10.53 28.73 -29.64
C GLY A 129 -10.10 29.34 -28.29
N PRO A 130 -9.13 30.27 -28.25
CA PRO A 130 -8.66 30.89 -27.00
C PRO A 130 -9.80 31.60 -26.24
N VAL A 131 -10.69 32.30 -26.95
CA VAL A 131 -11.87 32.94 -26.36
C VAL A 131 -12.82 31.92 -25.73
N THR A 132 -13.06 30.80 -26.43
CA THR A 132 -13.92 29.72 -25.93
C THR A 132 -13.35 29.06 -24.69
N GLN A 133 -12.05 28.74 -24.71
CA GLN A 133 -11.37 28.14 -23.56
C GLN A 133 -11.37 29.08 -22.35
N TRP A 134 -11.06 30.36 -22.57
CA TRP A 134 -11.07 31.36 -21.50
C TRP A 134 -12.48 31.54 -20.91
N THR A 135 -13.50 31.55 -21.77
CA THR A 135 -14.90 31.67 -21.33
C THR A 135 -15.34 30.42 -20.56
N ALA A 136 -15.08 29.22 -21.09
CA ALA A 136 -15.48 27.97 -20.46
C ALA A 136 -14.81 27.77 -19.09
N TYR A 137 -13.48 27.89 -19.01
CA TYR A 137 -12.77 27.75 -17.75
C TYR A 137 -12.98 28.94 -16.80
N GLY A 138 -13.20 30.14 -17.33
CA GLY A 138 -13.56 31.32 -16.54
C GLY A 138 -14.91 31.15 -15.83
N LEU A 139 -15.94 30.67 -16.55
CA LEU A 139 -17.25 30.38 -15.98
C LEU A 139 -17.21 29.21 -14.99
N ALA A 140 -16.45 28.14 -15.27
CA ALA A 140 -16.26 27.03 -14.35
C ALA A 140 -15.55 27.47 -13.05
N SER A 141 -14.58 28.38 -13.17
CA SER A 141 -13.91 29.02 -12.03
C SER A 141 -14.88 29.90 -11.23
N LEU A 142 -15.77 30.65 -11.87
CA LEU A 142 -16.79 31.44 -11.19
C LEU A 142 -17.75 30.57 -10.37
N VAL A 143 -18.20 29.44 -10.92
CA VAL A 143 -19.03 28.46 -10.18
C VAL A 143 -18.26 27.91 -8.97
N SER A 144 -16.99 27.55 -9.18
CA SER A 144 -16.09 27.00 -8.16
C SER A 144 -15.85 27.96 -7.00
N LEU A 145 -15.50 29.22 -7.29
CA LEU A 145 -15.30 30.27 -6.30
C LEU A 145 -16.60 30.58 -5.54
N SER A 146 -17.73 30.62 -6.24
CA SER A 146 -19.04 30.88 -5.65
C SER A 146 -19.46 29.81 -4.63
N ARG A 147 -18.97 28.56 -4.74
CA ARG A 147 -19.23 27.52 -3.73
C ARG A 147 -18.45 27.71 -2.43
N MET A 148 -17.27 28.33 -2.49
CA MET A 148 -16.51 28.72 -1.30
C MET A 148 -17.15 29.91 -0.61
N THR A 149 -17.50 30.95 -1.36
CA THR A 149 -18.15 32.15 -0.79
C THR A 149 -19.60 31.91 -0.34
N ALA A 150 -20.23 30.82 -0.79
CA ALA A 150 -21.51 30.32 -0.28
C ALA A 150 -21.40 29.47 0.99
N TYR A 151 -20.19 29.28 1.56
CA TYR A 151 -19.97 28.45 2.75
C TYR A 151 -20.39 26.97 2.60
N GLN A 152 -20.47 26.49 1.36
CA GLN A 152 -20.97 25.15 1.04
C GLN A 152 -19.86 24.13 0.84
N HIS A 153 -18.66 24.57 0.46
CA HIS A 153 -17.51 23.71 0.18
C HIS A 153 -16.20 24.37 0.61
N PHE A 154 -15.25 23.56 1.07
CA PHE A 154 -13.90 23.98 1.36
C PHE A 154 -13.06 24.17 0.08
N PRO A 155 -11.98 24.95 0.11
CA PRO A 155 -11.05 25.08 -1.02
C PRO A 155 -10.54 23.75 -1.56
N SER A 156 -10.23 22.77 -0.70
CA SER A 156 -9.81 21.45 -1.17
C SER A 156 -10.94 20.66 -1.85
N ASP A 157 -12.19 20.79 -1.39
CA ASP A 157 -13.36 20.16 -2.03
C ASP A 157 -13.53 20.66 -3.46
N VAL A 158 -13.36 21.97 -3.64
CA VAL A 158 -13.47 22.66 -4.94
C VAL A 158 -12.31 22.30 -5.84
N LEU A 159 -11.07 22.30 -5.34
CA LEU A 159 -9.90 21.94 -6.12
C LEU A 159 -9.98 20.49 -6.63
N ILE A 160 -10.35 19.55 -5.74
CA ILE A 160 -10.47 18.13 -6.12
C ILE A 160 -11.67 17.92 -7.04
N GLY A 161 -12.80 18.57 -6.78
CA GLY A 161 -13.95 18.54 -7.70
C GLY A 161 -13.56 19.02 -9.09
N ALA A 162 -12.96 20.20 -9.20
CA ALA A 162 -12.49 20.78 -10.46
C ALA A 162 -11.49 19.87 -11.19
N ALA A 163 -10.53 19.30 -10.47
CA ALA A 163 -9.53 18.39 -11.03
C ALA A 163 -10.17 17.09 -11.55
N ALA A 164 -11.07 16.48 -10.76
CA ALA A 164 -11.80 15.29 -11.18
C ALA A 164 -12.63 15.57 -12.43
N GLY A 165 -13.37 16.68 -12.45
CA GLY A 165 -14.18 17.06 -13.60
C GLY A 165 -13.35 17.31 -14.87
N TYR A 166 -12.24 18.04 -14.74
CA TYR A 166 -11.31 18.23 -15.85
C TYR A 166 -10.77 16.91 -16.42
N LEU A 167 -10.39 15.97 -15.55
CA LEU A 167 -9.85 14.67 -15.97
C LEU A 167 -10.92 13.80 -16.62
N ILE A 168 -12.14 13.73 -16.06
CA ILE A 168 -13.25 12.94 -16.61
C ILE A 168 -13.70 13.52 -17.96
N GLY A 169 -13.89 14.84 -18.06
CA GLY A 169 -14.24 15.48 -19.32
C GLY A 169 -13.20 15.24 -20.42
N ARG A 170 -11.92 15.29 -20.07
CA ARG A 170 -10.82 14.96 -20.98
C ARG A 170 -10.83 13.48 -21.39
N TYR A 171 -11.08 12.58 -20.44
CA TYR A 171 -11.17 11.14 -20.70
C TYR A 171 -12.29 10.84 -21.70
N VAL A 172 -13.52 11.29 -21.41
CA VAL A 172 -14.68 11.03 -22.27
C VAL A 172 -14.50 11.61 -23.66
N TYR A 173 -13.97 12.83 -23.78
CA TYR A 173 -13.62 13.42 -25.08
C TYR A 173 -12.62 12.54 -25.82
N HIS A 174 -11.50 12.12 -25.20
CA HIS A 174 -10.51 11.31 -25.91
C HIS A 174 -10.96 9.89 -26.28
N THR A 175 -11.86 9.27 -25.52
CA THR A 175 -12.27 7.88 -25.78
C THR A 175 -13.51 7.76 -26.66
N HIS A 176 -14.35 8.80 -26.72
CA HIS A 176 -15.65 8.73 -27.40
C HIS A 176 -15.84 9.77 -28.51
N HIS A 177 -14.88 10.69 -28.73
CA HIS A 177 -14.91 11.63 -29.86
C HIS A 177 -14.59 10.93 -31.19
N ASP A 178 -15.31 11.29 -32.26
CA ASP A 178 -15.07 10.86 -33.63
C ASP A 178 -14.12 11.83 -34.33
N ASP A 179 -12.85 11.41 -34.46
CA ASP A 179 -11.77 12.16 -35.12
C ASP A 179 -12.08 12.59 -36.57
N ARG A 180 -13.14 12.07 -37.21
CA ARG A 180 -13.58 12.49 -38.55
C ARG A 180 -14.36 13.81 -38.55
N MET A 181 -14.87 14.26 -37.41
CA MET A 181 -15.70 15.46 -37.31
C MET A 181 -14.88 16.75 -37.07
N THR A 182 -13.68 16.62 -36.51
CA THR A 182 -12.70 17.71 -36.33
C THR A 182 -12.08 18.20 -37.65
N ASP A 183 -12.15 17.41 -38.73
CA ASP A 183 -11.57 17.70 -40.05
C ASP A 183 -12.24 18.88 -40.79
N ARG A 184 -13.38 19.38 -40.27
CA ARG A 184 -14.10 20.55 -40.84
C ARG A 184 -13.67 21.91 -40.27
N THR A 185 -12.80 21.96 -39.25
CA THR A 185 -12.33 23.23 -38.64
C THR A 185 -10.81 23.45 -38.67
N GLY A 186 -10.06 22.61 -39.39
CA GLY A 186 -8.68 22.92 -39.79
C GLY A 186 -7.58 22.60 -38.78
N ALA A 187 -7.67 21.48 -38.06
CA ALA A 187 -6.54 20.93 -37.29
C ALA A 187 -5.98 19.66 -37.97
N THR A 188 -4.67 19.64 -38.18
CA THR A 188 -3.88 18.60 -38.87
C THR A 188 -4.17 17.16 -38.39
N PRO A 189 -4.25 16.16 -39.30
CA PRO A 189 -4.64 14.79 -38.94
C PRO A 189 -3.53 14.00 -38.24
N ALA A 190 -3.92 13.24 -37.21
CA ALA A 190 -3.12 12.16 -36.65
C ALA A 190 -3.16 10.92 -37.57
N ARG A 191 -2.00 10.28 -37.74
CA ARG A 191 -1.78 9.14 -38.66
C ARG A 191 -2.56 7.88 -38.25
N PRO A 192 -2.94 7.02 -39.22
CA PRO A 192 -3.73 5.82 -38.95
C PRO A 192 -2.92 4.74 -38.21
N ALA A 193 -3.65 3.98 -37.40
CA ALA A 193 -3.21 2.85 -36.59
C ALA A 193 -2.36 1.84 -37.40
N LYS A 194 -1.18 1.50 -36.87
CA LYS A 194 -0.33 0.46 -37.45
C LYS A 194 -0.72 -0.91 -36.93
N SER A 195 -0.87 -1.82 -37.89
CA SER A 195 -1.02 -3.26 -37.72
C SER A 195 0.05 -3.87 -36.82
N PHE A 196 -0.37 -4.86 -36.04
CA PHE A 196 0.43 -5.83 -35.32
C PHE A 196 1.75 -6.16 -36.01
N ALA A 197 2.85 -5.67 -35.44
CA ALA A 197 4.20 -6.10 -35.78
C ALA A 197 4.84 -6.72 -34.53
N SER A 198 5.39 -7.92 -34.71
CA SER A 198 6.20 -8.66 -33.76
C SER A 198 7.16 -7.77 -32.99
N VAL A 199 7.07 -7.81 -31.65
CA VAL A 199 7.99 -7.13 -30.75
C VAL A 199 9.35 -7.81 -30.83
N THR A 200 10.24 -7.26 -31.66
CA THR A 200 11.68 -7.45 -31.53
C THR A 200 12.18 -6.43 -30.50
N PRO A 201 12.99 -6.81 -29.49
CA PRO A 201 13.45 -5.86 -28.49
C PRO A 201 14.36 -4.82 -29.15
N LYS A 202 13.89 -3.58 -29.27
CA LYS A 202 14.74 -2.46 -29.64
C LYS A 202 15.72 -2.21 -28.51
N THR A 203 16.96 -2.61 -28.72
CA THR A 203 18.15 -2.08 -28.04
C THR A 203 18.33 -0.62 -28.45
N GLY A 204 17.59 0.28 -27.80
CA GLY A 204 17.76 1.72 -27.89
C GLY A 204 17.62 2.30 -26.49
N HIS A 205 18.56 3.14 -26.09
CA HIS A 205 18.56 3.82 -24.79
C HIS A 205 17.32 4.74 -24.65
N THR A 206 16.17 4.18 -24.31
CA THR A 206 15.10 4.94 -23.69
C THR A 206 15.59 5.35 -22.30
N ALA A 207 15.43 6.64 -21.97
CA ALA A 207 15.72 7.11 -20.63
C ALA A 207 14.89 6.29 -19.61
N PRO A 208 15.40 5.99 -18.41
CA PRO A 208 14.63 5.26 -17.42
C PRO A 208 13.30 5.97 -17.16
N SER A 209 12.18 5.27 -17.29
CA SER A 209 10.86 5.79 -16.92
C SER A 209 10.61 5.57 -15.42
N GLY A 210 9.86 6.48 -14.80
CA GLY A 210 9.43 6.41 -13.43
C GLY A 210 8.54 5.18 -13.22
N SER A 211 8.65 4.55 -12.05
CA SER A 211 7.83 3.38 -11.73
C SER A 211 7.47 3.38 -10.25
N VAL A 212 6.21 3.07 -9.97
CA VAL A 212 5.69 2.92 -8.61
C VAL A 212 5.84 1.48 -8.13
N TYR A 213 5.89 1.29 -6.82
CA TYR A 213 5.89 -0.02 -6.17
C TYR A 213 4.52 -0.69 -6.24
N VAL A 214 4.51 -2.01 -6.42
CA VAL A 214 3.30 -2.83 -6.26
C VAL A 214 2.99 -3.00 -4.76
N PRO A 215 1.77 -2.72 -4.29
CA PRO A 215 1.39 -2.89 -2.88
C PRO A 215 1.58 -4.31 -2.37
N LEU A 216 2.09 -4.48 -1.14
CA LEU A 216 2.49 -5.79 -0.59
C LEU A 216 1.37 -6.82 -0.49
N ASP A 217 0.11 -6.39 -0.41
CA ASP A 217 -1.09 -7.23 -0.41
C ASP A 217 -1.58 -7.62 -1.82
N SER A 218 -0.87 -7.21 -2.87
CA SER A 218 -1.19 -7.57 -4.25
C SER A 218 -0.98 -9.06 -4.54
N TRP A 219 -1.93 -9.65 -5.28
CA TRP A 219 -1.84 -11.03 -5.77
C TRP A 219 -0.64 -11.29 -6.70
N ILE A 220 0.00 -10.22 -7.21
CA ILE A 220 1.18 -10.27 -8.06
C ILE A 220 2.36 -10.96 -7.36
N TYR A 221 2.61 -10.65 -6.08
CA TYR A 221 3.74 -11.23 -5.33
C TYR A 221 3.70 -12.76 -5.26
N PRO A 222 2.62 -13.41 -4.78
CA PRO A 222 2.59 -14.86 -4.69
C PRO A 222 2.59 -15.53 -6.08
N ALA A 223 2.06 -14.89 -7.12
CA ALA A 223 2.13 -15.41 -8.49
C ALA A 223 3.57 -15.36 -9.06
N LEU A 224 4.29 -14.25 -8.88
CA LEU A 224 5.69 -14.12 -9.29
C LEU A 224 6.62 -15.06 -8.51
N ARG A 225 6.46 -15.17 -7.19
CA ARG A 225 7.25 -16.09 -6.36
C ARG A 225 7.03 -17.55 -6.79
N ARG A 226 5.79 -17.94 -7.12
CA ARG A 226 5.49 -19.28 -7.65
C ARG A 226 6.20 -19.56 -8.97
N LEU A 227 6.22 -18.60 -9.89
CA LEU A 227 6.96 -18.72 -11.16
C LEU A 227 8.48 -18.85 -10.93
N ALA A 228 9.04 -18.08 -9.98
CA ALA A 228 10.44 -18.18 -9.59
C ALA A 228 10.80 -19.55 -9.01
N ASP A 229 9.94 -20.11 -8.14
CA ASP A 229 10.13 -21.44 -7.55
C ASP A 229 10.08 -22.57 -8.59
N TRP A 230 9.27 -22.42 -9.65
CA TRP A 230 9.29 -23.31 -10.82
C TRP A 230 10.49 -23.10 -11.74
N GLY A 231 11.32 -22.09 -11.45
CA GLY A 231 12.53 -21.73 -12.19
C GLY A 231 12.27 -21.05 -13.51
N PHE A 232 11.18 -20.28 -13.60
CA PHE A 232 10.92 -19.39 -14.73
C PHE A 232 11.45 -17.97 -14.51
N ILE A 233 11.88 -17.61 -13.30
CA ILE A 233 12.44 -16.28 -12.99
C ILE A 233 13.73 -16.47 -12.19
N PRO A 234 14.82 -16.95 -12.81
CA PRO A 234 16.09 -17.19 -12.11
C PRO A 234 16.77 -15.91 -11.61
N ASP A 235 16.36 -14.72 -12.08
CA ASP A 235 16.94 -13.44 -11.66
C ASP A 235 16.10 -12.74 -10.59
N GLN A 236 15.16 -13.45 -9.97
CA GLN A 236 14.34 -12.86 -8.90
C GLN A 236 15.14 -12.84 -7.61
N VAL A 237 15.22 -11.67 -6.99
CA VAL A 237 15.60 -11.52 -5.58
C VAL A 237 14.30 -11.52 -4.76
N SER A 238 13.97 -12.67 -4.17
CA SER A 238 12.68 -12.92 -3.52
C SER A 238 12.56 -12.31 -2.11
N GLY A 239 13.68 -12.17 -1.39
CA GLY A 239 13.74 -11.75 0.02
C GLY A 239 13.56 -10.26 0.27
N GLN A 240 13.35 -9.45 -0.78
CA GLN A 240 13.25 -7.99 -0.67
C GLN A 240 12.08 -7.45 -1.48
N ALA A 241 11.03 -6.98 -0.80
CA ALA A 241 9.85 -6.33 -1.37
C ALA A 241 9.55 -4.99 -0.66
N PRO A 242 8.86 -4.03 -1.29
CA PRO A 242 8.14 -4.16 -2.56
C PRO A 242 9.00 -3.97 -3.82
N TRP A 243 8.53 -4.52 -4.94
CA TRP A 243 9.08 -4.33 -6.29
C TRP A 243 8.33 -3.25 -7.06
N THR A 244 9.04 -2.54 -7.94
CA THR A 244 8.38 -1.60 -8.86
C THR A 244 7.56 -2.37 -9.90
N ARG A 245 6.53 -1.73 -10.45
CA ARG A 245 5.72 -2.30 -11.53
C ARG A 245 6.59 -2.67 -12.75
N ALA A 246 7.60 -1.85 -13.05
CA ALA A 246 8.57 -2.13 -14.11
C ALA A 246 9.41 -3.39 -13.84
N GLU A 247 9.85 -3.60 -12.60
CA GLU A 247 10.59 -4.81 -12.21
C GLU A 247 9.70 -6.05 -12.23
N CYS A 248 8.45 -5.94 -11.75
CA CYS A 248 7.48 -7.01 -11.88
C CYS A 248 7.28 -7.39 -13.36
N LEU A 249 7.11 -6.41 -14.26
CA LEU A 249 6.96 -6.66 -15.68
C LEU A 249 8.21 -7.34 -16.28
N ARG A 250 9.42 -6.89 -15.94
CA ARG A 250 10.68 -7.54 -16.37
C ARG A 250 10.71 -9.02 -15.97
N GLN A 251 10.29 -9.34 -14.75
CA GLN A 251 10.21 -10.73 -14.27
C GLN A 251 9.19 -11.56 -15.05
N VAL A 252 8.04 -10.98 -15.40
CA VAL A 252 7.02 -11.63 -16.24
C VAL A 252 7.56 -11.93 -17.63
N GLU A 253 8.28 -10.98 -18.24
CA GLU A 253 8.91 -11.18 -19.55
C GLU A 253 9.98 -12.28 -19.51
N GLN A 254 10.83 -12.30 -18.48
CA GLN A 254 11.78 -13.39 -18.27
C GLN A 254 11.08 -14.75 -18.16
N ALA A 255 9.96 -14.81 -17.42
CA ALA A 255 9.17 -16.04 -17.30
C ALA A 255 8.58 -16.49 -18.64
N ALA A 256 8.06 -15.55 -19.44
CA ALA A 256 7.50 -15.83 -20.75
C ALA A 256 8.55 -16.39 -21.72
N ASP A 257 9.73 -15.80 -21.74
CA ASP A 257 10.85 -16.28 -22.56
C ASP A 257 11.21 -17.71 -22.18
N LEU A 258 11.51 -17.96 -20.89
CA LEU A 258 11.90 -19.29 -20.42
C LEU A 258 10.78 -20.33 -20.55
N ALA A 259 9.51 -19.94 -20.40
CA ALA A 259 8.37 -20.81 -20.65
C ALA A 259 8.21 -21.15 -22.14
N SER A 260 8.68 -20.30 -23.05
CA SER A 260 8.62 -20.55 -24.50
C SER A 260 9.69 -21.55 -24.96
N TYR A 261 10.89 -21.51 -24.38
CA TYR A 261 12.01 -22.38 -24.76
C TYR A 261 12.02 -23.80 -24.16
N ARG A 262 11.26 -24.08 -23.09
CA ARG A 262 11.23 -25.46 -22.54
C ARG A 262 10.66 -26.45 -23.57
N ALA A 263 11.37 -27.54 -23.85
CA ALA A 263 11.02 -28.50 -24.89
C ALA A 263 9.73 -29.33 -24.62
N ASP A 264 9.30 -29.42 -23.37
CA ASP A 264 8.12 -30.20 -22.97
C ASP A 264 6.84 -29.35 -23.06
N SER A 265 6.17 -29.38 -24.21
CA SER A 265 4.92 -28.67 -24.48
C SER A 265 3.73 -29.18 -23.67
N ASN A 266 3.77 -30.44 -23.20
CA ASN A 266 2.65 -31.08 -22.53
C ASN A 266 2.75 -31.08 -20.99
N SER A 267 3.76 -30.43 -20.42
CA SER A 267 3.91 -30.33 -18.97
C SER A 267 2.77 -29.48 -18.34
N PRO A 268 1.99 -30.02 -17.37
CA PRO A 268 0.93 -29.25 -16.68
C PRO A 268 1.44 -27.95 -16.06
N VAL A 269 2.69 -27.94 -15.60
CA VAL A 269 3.33 -26.79 -14.95
C VAL A 269 3.63 -25.69 -15.95
N ARG A 270 3.94 -26.04 -17.20
CA ARG A 270 4.11 -25.06 -18.27
C ARG A 270 2.78 -24.39 -18.61
N GLN A 271 1.69 -25.17 -18.69
CA GLN A 271 0.36 -24.63 -18.95
C GLN A 271 -0.09 -23.68 -17.83
N ASP A 272 0.09 -24.08 -16.57
CA ASP A 272 -0.25 -23.22 -15.43
C ASP A 272 0.67 -21.99 -15.39
N ALA A 273 1.96 -22.10 -15.75
CA ALA A 273 2.85 -20.94 -15.88
C ALA A 273 2.36 -19.94 -16.93
N PHE A 274 1.93 -20.40 -18.11
CA PHE A 274 1.37 -19.50 -19.14
C PHE A 274 0.11 -18.78 -18.66
N ARG A 275 -0.75 -19.43 -17.87
CA ARG A 275 -1.92 -18.77 -17.27
C ARG A 275 -1.49 -17.65 -16.31
N LEU A 276 -0.55 -17.94 -15.40
CA LEU A 276 -0.01 -16.93 -14.48
C LEU A 276 0.62 -15.76 -15.23
N ILE A 277 1.43 -16.04 -16.26
CA ILE A 277 2.10 -15.04 -17.09
C ILE A 277 1.06 -14.16 -17.81
N SER A 278 0.01 -14.75 -18.36
CA SER A 278 -1.07 -14.01 -19.05
C SER A 278 -1.79 -13.06 -18.08
N ASP A 279 -2.18 -13.56 -16.90
CA ASP A 279 -2.83 -12.75 -15.87
C ASP A 279 -1.92 -11.59 -15.42
N LEU A 280 -0.64 -11.87 -15.18
CA LEU A 280 0.35 -10.89 -14.75
C LEU A 280 0.62 -9.82 -15.81
N ARG A 281 0.78 -10.21 -17.09
CA ARG A 281 0.94 -9.25 -18.20
C ARG A 281 -0.26 -8.32 -18.29
N SER A 282 -1.48 -8.86 -18.22
CA SER A 282 -2.71 -8.07 -18.23
C SER A 282 -2.72 -7.00 -17.14
N ALA A 283 -2.20 -7.33 -15.96
CA ALA A 283 -2.22 -6.44 -14.81
C ALA A 283 -1.08 -5.41 -14.78
N LEU A 284 0.04 -5.69 -15.46
CA LEU A 284 1.29 -4.91 -15.36
C LEU A 284 1.61 -4.06 -16.59
N THR A 285 1.14 -4.47 -17.78
CA THR A 285 1.43 -3.75 -19.02
C THR A 285 0.68 -2.41 -19.05
N PRO A 286 1.36 -1.27 -19.27
CA PRO A 286 0.70 0.01 -19.46
C PRO A 286 -0.09 0.03 -20.78
N GLU A 287 -1.24 0.71 -20.82
CA GLU A 287 -2.12 0.76 -22.00
C GLU A 287 -1.58 1.66 -23.12
N SER A 288 -0.71 2.63 -22.80
CA SER A 288 -0.09 3.55 -23.76
C SER A 288 1.44 3.54 -23.64
N GLU A 289 2.10 3.74 -24.77
CA GLU A 289 3.56 3.96 -24.85
C GLU A 289 4.00 5.33 -24.32
N THR A 290 3.07 6.19 -23.90
CA THR A 290 3.41 7.53 -23.39
C THR A 290 4.03 7.48 -21.99
N ASP A 291 5.14 8.19 -21.82
CA ASP A 291 5.83 8.35 -20.52
C ASP A 291 5.02 9.12 -19.46
N ASN A 292 3.84 9.64 -19.81
CA ASN A 292 2.92 10.35 -18.92
C ASN A 292 1.63 9.56 -18.75
N MET A 293 1.25 9.29 -17.50
CA MET A 293 0.03 8.56 -17.16
C MET A 293 -0.42 8.89 -15.75
N ILE A 294 -1.72 9.08 -15.55
CA ILE A 294 -2.37 9.00 -14.24
C ILE A 294 -3.34 7.82 -14.28
N ARG A 295 -3.29 6.94 -13.28
CA ARG A 295 -4.12 5.74 -13.22
C ARG A 295 -4.80 5.60 -11.85
N LEU A 296 -6.10 5.29 -11.86
CA LEU A 296 -6.75 4.68 -10.71
C LEU A 296 -6.38 3.19 -10.69
N GLU A 297 -5.64 2.75 -9.69
CA GLU A 297 -5.16 1.36 -9.59
C GLU A 297 -6.23 0.45 -8.98
N SER A 298 -6.87 0.89 -7.90
CA SER A 298 -7.96 0.14 -7.31
C SER A 298 -8.89 0.97 -6.43
N VAL A 299 -10.11 0.45 -6.24
CA VAL A 299 -11.05 0.83 -5.18
C VAL A 299 -11.47 -0.45 -4.47
N TYR A 300 -11.48 -0.47 -3.15
CA TYR A 300 -11.78 -1.69 -2.40
C TYR A 300 -12.54 -1.39 -1.11
N SER A 301 -13.30 -2.39 -0.68
CA SER A 301 -13.96 -2.41 0.62
C SER A 301 -13.81 -3.79 1.24
N ARG A 302 -13.58 -3.84 2.55
CA ARG A 302 -13.51 -5.06 3.36
C ARG A 302 -14.31 -4.88 4.64
N PHE A 303 -15.22 -5.82 4.88
CA PHE A 303 -16.03 -5.90 6.07
C PHE A 303 -15.56 -7.09 6.91
N THR A 304 -15.31 -6.88 8.19
CA THR A 304 -14.80 -7.93 9.09
C THR A 304 -15.61 -7.94 10.38
N SER A 305 -16.26 -9.07 10.66
CA SER A 305 -16.93 -9.31 11.93
C SER A 305 -16.05 -10.20 12.82
N ILE A 306 -15.86 -9.78 14.06
CA ILE A 306 -15.12 -10.51 15.09
C ILE A 306 -16.11 -10.81 16.23
N ALA A 307 -16.34 -12.09 16.52
CA ALA A 307 -17.41 -12.51 17.40
C ALA A 307 -17.07 -12.35 18.90
N GLY A 308 -15.79 -12.38 19.26
CA GLY A 308 -15.31 -12.20 20.63
C GLY A 308 -14.17 -11.21 20.72
N ARG A 309 -13.57 -11.10 21.91
CA ARG A 309 -12.45 -10.19 22.17
C ARG A 309 -11.17 -10.67 21.48
N PRO A 310 -10.64 -9.93 20.49
CA PRO A 310 -9.42 -10.35 19.81
C PRO A 310 -8.16 -9.98 20.62
N LEU A 311 -7.03 -10.61 20.29
CA LEU A 311 -5.69 -10.17 20.66
C LEU A 311 -5.24 -9.07 19.68
N ARG A 312 -4.66 -7.98 20.19
CA ARG A 312 -4.36 -6.77 19.41
C ARG A 312 -3.01 -6.13 19.74
N ASP A 313 -2.29 -6.75 20.66
CA ASP A 313 -1.02 -6.24 21.19
C ASP A 313 0.04 -7.28 20.84
N GLY A 314 0.56 -7.20 19.61
CA GLY A 314 1.60 -8.09 19.12
C GLY A 314 2.94 -7.90 19.83
N TYR A 315 3.11 -6.84 20.62
CA TYR A 315 4.34 -6.59 21.38
C TYR A 315 4.36 -7.34 22.73
N HIS A 316 3.19 -7.59 23.31
CA HIS A 316 3.04 -8.28 24.59
C HIS A 316 2.30 -9.62 24.52
N PHE A 317 1.14 -9.67 23.86
CA PHE A 317 0.17 -10.75 24.06
C PHE A 317 -0.16 -11.55 22.80
N GLY A 318 0.09 -10.99 21.61
CA GLY A 318 -0.22 -11.58 20.32
C GLY A 318 -1.20 -10.74 19.49
N THR A 319 -1.49 -11.21 18.27
CA THR A 319 -2.37 -10.51 17.32
C THR A 319 -3.33 -11.50 16.63
N THR A 320 -4.62 -11.18 16.61
CA THR A 320 -5.64 -12.00 15.92
C THR A 320 -5.55 -11.83 14.41
N ILE A 321 -5.34 -10.60 13.94
CA ILE A 321 -5.11 -10.28 12.52
C ILE A 321 -3.64 -9.83 12.37
N ALA A 322 -2.81 -10.68 11.78
CA ALA A 322 -1.42 -10.35 11.47
C ALA A 322 -1.29 -9.74 10.06
N ASN A 323 -0.20 -9.00 9.83
CA ASN A 323 0.19 -8.50 8.50
C ASN A 323 -0.89 -7.62 7.82
N ASP A 324 -1.66 -6.88 8.62
CA ASP A 324 -2.77 -6.05 8.16
C ASP A 324 -2.48 -4.55 8.34
N PHE A 325 -1.22 -4.16 8.12
CA PHE A 325 -0.74 -2.78 8.12
C PHE A 325 -1.07 -2.00 9.41
N GLY A 326 -1.09 -2.68 10.55
CA GLY A 326 -1.45 -2.10 11.84
C GLY A 326 -2.84 -1.44 11.86
N ARG A 327 -3.77 -1.92 11.03
CA ARG A 327 -5.15 -1.42 11.02
C ARG A 327 -5.82 -1.68 12.38
N PRO A 328 -6.63 -0.72 12.86
CA PRO A 328 -7.39 -0.94 14.07
C PRO A 328 -8.48 -2.00 13.84
N TYR A 329 -8.71 -2.85 14.83
CA TYR A 329 -9.84 -3.77 14.86
C TYR A 329 -10.23 -4.10 16.31
N ASP A 330 -11.50 -4.41 16.51
CA ASP A 330 -12.03 -4.86 17.80
C ASP A 330 -13.22 -5.84 17.64
N GLU A 331 -13.68 -6.38 18.76
CA GLU A 331 -14.90 -7.18 18.87
C GLU A 331 -16.08 -6.43 18.25
N GLY A 332 -16.83 -7.11 17.37
CA GLY A 332 -17.94 -6.54 16.61
C GLY A 332 -17.60 -6.32 15.14
N PHE A 333 -18.17 -5.26 14.56
CA PHE A 333 -18.08 -4.98 13.12
C PHE A 333 -17.01 -3.95 12.81
N ASN A 334 -16.07 -4.33 11.95
CA ASN A 334 -14.96 -3.52 11.48
C ASN A 334 -15.10 -3.33 9.97
N TYR A 335 -14.71 -2.16 9.48
CA TYR A 335 -14.86 -1.81 8.07
C TYR A 335 -13.66 -1.03 7.57
N VAL A 336 -13.19 -1.38 6.39
CA VAL A 336 -12.14 -0.65 5.67
C VAL A 336 -12.63 -0.40 4.26
N THR A 337 -12.52 0.84 3.78
CA THR A 337 -12.68 1.14 2.36
C THR A 337 -11.60 2.08 1.90
N GLY A 338 -11.11 1.91 0.69
CA GLY A 338 -10.00 2.70 0.20
C GLY A 338 -9.87 2.69 -1.30
N PHE A 339 -8.92 3.48 -1.76
CA PHE A 339 -8.53 3.53 -3.16
C PHE A 339 -7.02 3.63 -3.26
N SER A 340 -6.49 3.28 -4.42
CA SER A 340 -5.11 3.51 -4.80
C SER A 340 -5.03 4.13 -6.19
N SER A 341 -4.10 5.07 -6.35
CA SER A 341 -3.86 5.74 -7.62
C SER A 341 -2.39 6.11 -7.73
N TYR A 342 -1.89 6.17 -8.96
CA TYR A 342 -0.53 6.59 -9.23
C TYR A 342 -0.43 7.43 -10.49
N ALA A 343 0.64 8.22 -10.55
CA ALA A 343 1.01 9.01 -11.69
C ALA A 343 2.47 8.77 -12.05
N VAL A 344 2.78 8.73 -13.34
CA VAL A 344 4.14 8.66 -13.89
C VAL A 344 4.26 9.77 -14.93
N SER A 345 5.39 10.47 -14.93
CA SER A 345 5.73 11.46 -15.96
C SER A 345 7.23 11.46 -16.20
N GLY A 346 7.67 10.89 -17.32
CA GLY A 346 9.09 10.68 -17.61
C GLY A 346 9.73 9.86 -16.48
N ARG A 347 10.70 10.44 -15.77
CA ARG A 347 11.39 9.82 -14.61
C ARG A 347 10.63 9.94 -13.29
N LEU A 348 9.63 10.82 -13.23
CA LEU A 348 8.91 11.12 -12.00
C LEU A 348 7.78 10.12 -11.79
N SER A 349 7.54 9.76 -10.54
CA SER A 349 6.40 8.94 -10.13
C SER A 349 5.78 9.47 -8.84
N ALA A 350 4.49 9.25 -8.67
CA ALA A 350 3.77 9.52 -7.44
C ALA A 350 2.73 8.41 -7.20
N TYR A 351 2.53 8.05 -5.95
CA TYR A 351 1.61 7.01 -5.53
C TYR A 351 0.82 7.46 -4.30
N VAL A 352 -0.48 7.17 -4.26
CA VAL A 352 -1.32 7.37 -3.10
C VAL A 352 -2.26 6.19 -2.92
N ARG A 353 -2.35 5.68 -1.70
CA ARG A 353 -3.34 4.73 -1.23
C ARG A 353 -3.95 5.27 0.05
N GLY A 354 -5.22 5.66 -0.01
CA GLY A 354 -5.97 6.22 1.11
C GLY A 354 -7.06 5.27 1.57
N GLU A 355 -7.28 5.21 2.88
CA GLU A 355 -8.27 4.32 3.51
C GLU A 355 -9.11 5.07 4.54
N TYR A 356 -10.40 4.77 4.56
CA TYR A 356 -11.30 5.02 5.68
C TYR A 356 -11.42 3.74 6.50
N ASP A 357 -11.03 3.80 7.77
CA ASP A 357 -11.14 2.70 8.72
C ASP A 357 -12.21 2.99 9.76
N SER A 358 -13.00 1.96 10.08
CA SER A 358 -13.95 1.92 11.18
C SER A 358 -13.70 0.71 12.06
N ALA A 359 -13.54 0.92 13.36
CA ALA A 359 -13.39 -0.13 14.36
C ALA A 359 -14.13 0.23 15.66
N PRO A 360 -14.75 -0.74 16.36
CA PRO A 360 -15.40 -0.50 17.64
C PRO A 360 -14.42 0.01 18.70
N GLY A 361 -14.95 0.73 19.69
CA GLY A 361 -14.18 1.16 20.85
C GLY A 361 -14.09 0.05 21.91
N ARG A 362 -13.22 0.24 22.90
CA ARG A 362 -13.04 -0.69 24.01
C ARG A 362 -12.69 0.00 25.32
N ASP A 363 -12.98 -0.71 26.40
CA ASP A 363 -12.58 -0.32 27.74
C ASP A 363 -11.08 -0.44 27.96
N ALA A 364 -10.61 0.32 28.96
CA ALA A 364 -9.25 0.28 29.42
C ALA A 364 -8.82 -1.12 29.87
N ASP A 365 -7.54 -1.42 29.66
CA ASP A 365 -6.94 -2.65 30.15
C ASP A 365 -6.93 -2.69 31.69
N SER A 366 -7.08 -3.91 32.22
CA SER A 366 -7.16 -4.14 33.66
C SER A 366 -5.88 -3.65 34.36
N LEU A 367 -5.97 -3.39 35.67
CA LEU A 367 -4.80 -2.97 36.44
C LEU A 367 -3.66 -3.99 36.41
N SER A 368 -3.96 -5.30 36.36
CA SER A 368 -2.94 -6.35 36.25
C SER A 368 -2.20 -6.27 34.91
N VAL A 369 -2.91 -6.07 33.80
CA VAL A 369 -2.32 -5.90 32.47
C VAL A 369 -1.46 -4.65 32.41
N ARG A 370 -1.96 -3.51 32.90
CA ARG A 370 -1.20 -2.24 32.92
C ARG A 370 0.06 -2.32 33.79
N ARG A 371 0.01 -3.00 34.94
CA ARG A 371 1.18 -3.25 35.79
C ARG A 371 2.22 -4.13 35.10
N PHE A 372 1.77 -5.17 34.39
CA PHE A 372 2.66 -6.02 33.62
C PHE A 372 3.39 -5.21 32.54
N ILE A 373 2.67 -4.47 31.69
CA ILE A 373 3.27 -3.62 30.64
C ILE A 373 4.27 -2.64 31.24
N SER A 374 3.88 -1.93 32.29
CA SER A 374 4.76 -1.01 33.02
C SER A 374 6.05 -1.67 33.50
N SER A 375 5.97 -2.88 34.08
CA SER A 375 7.14 -3.60 34.57
C SER A 375 8.01 -4.20 33.46
N SER A 376 7.39 -4.75 32.41
CA SER A 376 8.07 -5.38 31.27
C SER A 376 8.87 -4.35 30.47
N ASP A 377 8.28 -3.18 30.26
CA ASP A 377 8.88 -2.16 29.40
C ASP A 377 9.66 -1.12 30.23
N GLY A 378 9.63 -1.25 31.56
CA GLY A 378 10.28 -0.35 32.50
C GLY A 378 9.68 1.05 32.56
N ILE A 379 8.48 1.27 32.02
CA ILE A 379 7.80 2.58 31.92
C ILE A 379 6.91 2.88 33.14
N PRO A 380 6.58 4.15 33.43
CA PRO A 380 5.60 4.50 34.47
C PRO A 380 4.25 3.81 34.25
N LEU A 381 3.56 3.44 35.33
CA LEU A 381 2.26 2.78 35.26
C LEU A 381 1.26 3.65 34.49
N PRO A 382 0.79 3.24 33.29
CA PRO A 382 -0.18 4.02 32.56
C PRO A 382 -1.51 4.06 33.31
N GLY A 383 -2.20 5.20 33.26
CA GLY A 383 -3.58 5.31 33.74
C GLY A 383 -4.53 4.40 32.94
N PRO A 384 -5.75 4.13 33.43
CA PRO A 384 -6.76 3.47 32.63
C PRO A 384 -7.12 4.35 31.42
N GLN A 385 -6.92 3.84 30.20
CA GLN A 385 -7.26 4.54 28.96
C GLN A 385 -8.25 3.71 28.14
N ASN A 386 -9.47 4.23 28.00
CA ASN A 386 -10.43 3.68 27.05
C ASN A 386 -9.97 4.03 25.63
N VAL A 387 -10.17 3.11 24.69
CA VAL A 387 -9.92 3.37 23.28
C VAL A 387 -11.27 3.73 22.65
N PRO A 388 -11.46 4.96 22.15
CA PRO A 388 -12.70 5.33 21.48
C PRO A 388 -12.87 4.53 20.19
N SER A 389 -14.10 4.44 19.70
CA SER A 389 -14.33 3.91 18.35
C SER A 389 -13.57 4.74 17.33
N ILE A 390 -12.98 4.05 16.36
CA ILE A 390 -12.21 4.68 15.29
C ILE A 390 -13.12 4.82 14.08
N ASN A 391 -13.12 6.02 13.49
CA ASN A 391 -13.83 6.37 12.26
C ASN A 391 -13.04 7.49 11.59
N HIS A 392 -12.04 7.13 10.78
CA HIS A 392 -11.15 8.14 10.19
C HIS A 392 -10.64 7.77 8.81
N PHE A 393 -10.35 8.78 8.00
CA PHE A 393 -9.58 8.63 6.78
C PHE A 393 -8.10 8.85 7.05
N LYS A 394 -7.23 7.99 6.52
CA LYS A 394 -5.78 8.14 6.59
C LYS A 394 -5.10 7.69 5.28
N PRO A 395 -3.96 8.30 4.92
CA PRO A 395 -3.09 7.71 3.90
C PRO A 395 -2.45 6.44 4.47
N LEU A 396 -2.65 5.30 3.80
CA LEU A 396 -1.89 4.09 4.06
C LEU A 396 -0.50 4.24 3.45
N GLU A 397 -0.43 4.45 2.14
CA GLU A 397 0.82 4.71 1.42
C GLU A 397 0.70 6.02 0.66
N MET A 398 1.75 6.82 0.66
CA MET A 398 1.77 8.10 -0.05
C MET A 398 3.21 8.53 -0.27
N TYR A 399 3.69 8.46 -1.50
CA TYR A 399 5.07 8.80 -1.82
C TYR A 399 5.21 9.38 -3.22
N ALA A 400 6.29 10.12 -3.43
CA ALA A 400 6.75 10.55 -4.74
C ALA A 400 8.19 10.07 -4.95
N GLY A 401 8.59 9.92 -6.21
CA GLY A 401 9.87 9.37 -6.55
C GLY A 401 10.41 9.82 -7.89
N VAL A 402 11.71 9.60 -8.06
CA VAL A 402 12.44 9.83 -9.31
C VAL A 402 13.32 8.62 -9.63
N GLN A 403 13.21 8.14 -10.87
CA GLN A 403 14.07 7.09 -11.40
C GLN A 403 15.38 7.70 -11.93
N LEU A 404 16.51 7.28 -11.36
CA LEU A 404 17.86 7.69 -11.76
C LEU A 404 18.69 6.45 -12.10
N GLY A 405 18.81 6.15 -13.41
CA GLY A 405 19.51 4.94 -13.85
C GLY A 405 18.77 3.69 -13.38
N PHE A 406 19.44 2.84 -12.61
CA PHE A 406 18.86 1.64 -11.99
C PHE A 406 18.33 1.86 -10.57
N GLU A 407 18.46 3.07 -10.02
CA GLU A 407 17.99 3.44 -8.68
C GLU A 407 16.66 4.18 -8.76
N ASN A 408 15.73 3.83 -7.87
CA ASN A 408 14.50 4.57 -7.63
C ASN A 408 14.62 5.27 -6.27
N ILE A 409 14.65 6.61 -6.29
CA ILE A 409 14.71 7.42 -5.08
C ILE A 409 13.30 7.89 -4.75
N THR A 410 12.75 7.47 -3.61
CA THR A 410 11.40 7.83 -3.19
C THR A 410 11.37 8.47 -1.82
N PHE A 411 10.41 9.36 -1.60
CA PHE A 411 10.12 9.95 -0.30
C PHE A 411 8.63 9.89 0.00
N GLY A 412 8.28 9.36 1.17
CA GLY A 412 6.89 9.30 1.64
C GLY A 412 6.61 8.11 2.54
N LYS A 413 5.33 7.85 2.79
CA LYS A 413 4.85 6.73 3.60
C LYS A 413 4.79 5.46 2.77
N GLN A 414 5.59 4.46 3.12
CA GLN A 414 5.81 3.25 2.31
C GLN A 414 5.87 2.00 3.19
N SER A 415 5.40 0.87 2.66
CA SER A 415 5.49 -0.45 3.33
C SER A 415 6.71 -1.23 2.86
N LEU A 416 7.22 -2.14 3.71
CA LEU A 416 8.38 -2.97 3.43
C LEU A 416 8.13 -4.43 3.83
N TRP A 417 8.73 -5.36 3.09
CA TRP A 417 8.80 -6.77 3.45
C TRP A 417 10.21 -7.30 3.15
N TRP A 418 11.02 -7.49 4.19
CA TRP A 418 12.41 -7.93 4.07
C TRP A 418 12.59 -9.27 4.79
N GLY A 419 12.46 -10.35 4.02
CA GLY A 419 12.53 -11.74 4.45
C GLY A 419 11.98 -12.68 3.35
N PRO A 420 12.50 -13.92 3.23
CA PRO A 420 12.07 -14.89 2.22
C PRO A 420 10.74 -15.59 2.55
N ASP A 421 10.34 -15.56 3.82
CA ASP A 421 9.12 -16.13 4.37
C ASP A 421 7.85 -15.44 3.83
N SER A 422 6.73 -16.15 3.88
CA SER A 422 5.43 -15.63 3.43
C SER A 422 4.51 -15.22 4.56
N GLU A 423 4.60 -15.85 5.74
CA GLU A 423 3.71 -15.54 6.86
C GLU A 423 4.27 -14.45 7.77
N SER A 424 5.57 -14.25 7.86
CA SER A 424 6.18 -13.21 8.70
C SER A 424 7.55 -12.80 8.14
N ALA A 425 8.10 -11.69 8.63
CA ALA A 425 9.48 -11.29 8.35
C ALA A 425 10.04 -10.58 9.58
N PHE A 426 11.26 -10.94 10.01
CA PHE A 426 11.81 -10.42 11.26
C PHE A 426 12.25 -8.95 11.16
N SER A 427 12.85 -8.55 10.03
CA SER A 427 13.38 -7.19 9.87
C SER A 427 12.24 -6.18 9.67
N PHE A 428 11.48 -6.36 8.59
CA PHE A 428 10.33 -5.53 8.25
C PHE A 428 9.27 -6.40 7.60
N SER A 429 8.04 -6.28 8.09
CA SER A 429 6.82 -6.84 7.53
C SER A 429 5.78 -5.72 7.40
N ASN A 430 4.58 -6.08 6.94
CA ASN A 430 3.42 -5.21 6.99
C ASN A 430 2.54 -5.45 8.23
N ASN A 431 3.10 -5.98 9.32
CA ASN A 431 2.37 -6.15 10.59
C ASN A 431 2.07 -4.81 11.28
N ALA A 432 2.93 -3.82 11.10
CA ALA A 432 2.68 -2.44 11.53
C ALA A 432 2.26 -1.53 10.38
N ALA A 433 1.72 -0.36 10.72
CA ALA A 433 1.47 0.68 9.72
C ALA A 433 2.78 1.09 9.03
N PRO A 434 2.75 1.40 7.72
CA PRO A 434 3.91 1.98 7.05
C PRO A 434 4.28 3.34 7.66
N PHE A 435 5.54 3.73 7.50
CA PHE A 435 6.08 4.98 8.05
C PHE A 435 6.72 5.84 6.96
N TYR A 436 6.90 7.13 7.28
CA TYR A 436 7.53 8.07 6.35
C TYR A 436 9.01 7.79 6.26
N MET A 437 9.51 7.60 5.04
CA MET A 437 10.91 7.31 4.76
C MET A 437 11.39 7.99 3.48
N LEU A 438 12.68 8.34 3.48
CA LEU A 438 13.50 8.47 2.29
C LEU A 438 14.04 7.08 1.95
N ARG A 439 13.87 6.64 0.70
CA ARG A 439 14.27 5.30 0.25
C ARG A 439 15.08 5.39 -1.03
N PHE A 440 16.21 4.70 -1.06
CA PHE A 440 17.05 4.47 -2.22
C PHE A 440 17.02 2.98 -2.51
N ALA A 441 16.37 2.58 -3.59
CA ALA A 441 16.19 1.17 -3.89
C ALA A 441 16.51 0.87 -5.34
N GLN A 442 17.24 -0.22 -5.54
CA GLN A 442 17.51 -0.74 -6.86
C GLN A 442 16.22 -1.25 -7.48
N THR A 443 15.87 -0.68 -8.65
CA THR A 443 14.67 -1.06 -9.40
C THR A 443 14.78 -2.50 -9.84
N ARG A 444 15.95 -2.93 -10.34
CA ARG A 444 16.25 -4.30 -10.76
C ARG A 444 17.58 -4.77 -10.17
N PRO A 445 17.78 -6.09 -9.97
CA PRO A 445 19.09 -6.64 -9.62
C PRO A 445 20.13 -6.35 -10.72
N ILE A 446 21.37 -6.08 -10.31
CA ILE A 446 22.48 -5.81 -11.23
C ILE A 446 23.66 -6.73 -10.96
N THR A 447 24.45 -7.04 -11.99
CA THR A 447 25.73 -7.75 -11.82
C THR A 447 26.86 -6.73 -11.81
N LEU A 448 27.68 -6.75 -10.76
CA LEU A 448 28.86 -5.88 -10.67
C LEU A 448 29.98 -6.36 -11.61
N PRO A 449 30.79 -5.43 -12.18
CA PRO A 449 31.89 -5.79 -13.06
C PRO A 449 33.09 -6.38 -12.31
N GLY A 450 34.02 -6.99 -13.05
CA GLY A 450 35.30 -7.50 -12.52
C GLY A 450 35.14 -8.69 -11.56
N PRO A 451 35.96 -8.80 -10.49
CA PRO A 451 35.90 -9.93 -9.56
C PRO A 451 34.56 -10.02 -8.80
N PHE A 452 33.84 -8.90 -8.68
CA PHE A 452 32.53 -8.86 -8.01
C PHE A 452 31.42 -9.55 -8.79
N ARG A 453 31.64 -9.95 -10.05
CA ARG A 453 30.72 -10.79 -10.81
C ARG A 453 30.46 -12.15 -10.13
N LEU A 454 31.40 -12.61 -9.30
CA LEU A 454 31.27 -13.85 -8.52
C LEU A 454 30.22 -13.75 -7.40
N LEU A 455 29.81 -12.53 -7.01
CA LEU A 455 28.73 -12.31 -6.06
C LEU A 455 27.34 -12.44 -6.68
N GLY A 456 27.26 -12.80 -7.97
CA GLY A 456 26.01 -12.95 -8.68
C GLY A 456 25.30 -11.62 -8.92
N LYS A 457 23.97 -11.63 -8.90
CA LYS A 457 23.17 -10.39 -9.01
C LYS A 457 22.95 -9.80 -7.63
N ILE A 458 23.10 -8.49 -7.52
CA ILE A 458 22.98 -7.75 -6.28
C ILE A 458 21.75 -6.86 -6.36
N ARG A 459 21.00 -6.82 -5.26
CA ARG A 459 19.93 -5.85 -5.03
C ARG A 459 20.14 -5.16 -3.69
N THR A 460 19.96 -3.85 -3.65
CA THR A 460 20.05 -3.04 -2.44
C THR A 460 18.77 -2.25 -2.15
N ASP A 461 18.51 -2.03 -0.87
CA ASP A 461 17.50 -1.10 -0.34
C ASP A 461 18.12 -0.32 0.81
N VAL A 462 18.00 1.00 0.81
CA VAL A 462 18.44 1.84 1.92
C VAL A 462 17.31 2.78 2.29
N ILE A 463 16.94 2.80 3.56
CA ILE A 463 15.88 3.65 4.08
C ILE A 463 16.38 4.53 5.22
N PHE A 464 15.78 5.70 5.31
CA PHE A 464 15.85 6.59 6.45
C PHE A 464 14.46 7.11 6.76
N GLY A 465 13.89 6.75 7.91
CA GLY A 465 12.51 7.04 8.23
C GLY A 465 12.27 7.52 9.65
N LYS A 466 11.05 7.96 9.90
CA LYS A 466 10.59 8.41 11.21
C LYS A 466 9.51 7.47 11.74
N LEU A 467 9.71 6.94 12.94
CA LEU A 467 8.72 6.11 13.62
C LEU A 467 7.67 6.98 14.32
N SER A 468 6.46 6.45 14.42
CA SER A 468 5.28 7.10 15.02
C SER A 468 4.81 6.30 16.23
N GLY A 469 4.11 6.98 17.15
CA GLY A 469 3.51 6.35 18.34
C GLY A 469 4.47 6.03 19.49
N HIS A 470 5.78 6.08 19.26
CA HIS A 470 6.78 5.97 20.33
C HIS A 470 6.62 7.08 21.37
N GLN A 471 6.78 6.73 22.64
CA GLN A 471 6.75 7.62 23.79
C GLN A 471 8.11 7.67 24.51
N TRP A 472 8.93 6.62 24.38
CA TRP A 472 10.15 6.42 25.17
C TRP A 472 11.34 5.98 24.30
N PRO A 473 12.01 6.91 23.59
CA PRO A 473 11.69 8.34 23.48
C PRO A 473 10.65 8.64 22.39
N ALA A 474 9.97 9.77 22.53
CA ALA A 474 9.05 10.22 21.48
C ALA A 474 9.78 10.63 20.19
N ARG A 475 9.20 10.24 19.04
CA ARG A 475 9.62 10.63 17.67
C ARG A 475 11.07 10.19 17.29
N PRO A 476 11.45 8.92 17.46
CA PRO A 476 12.75 8.45 17.00
C PRO A 476 12.77 8.27 15.47
N TYR A 477 13.99 8.13 14.95
CA TYR A 477 14.27 7.84 13.55
C TYR A 477 14.78 6.40 13.42
N ILE A 478 14.66 5.85 12.23
CA ILE A 478 15.23 4.55 11.87
C ILE A 478 16.02 4.69 10.58
N ASN A 479 17.22 4.10 10.55
CA ASN A 479 17.92 3.85 9.30
C ASN A 479 18.04 2.34 9.10
N ALA A 480 17.90 1.86 7.86
CA ALA A 480 18.12 0.46 7.56
C ALA A 480 18.68 0.26 6.15
N GLN A 481 19.47 -0.80 5.98
CA GLN A 481 20.09 -1.21 4.73
C GLN A 481 19.86 -2.70 4.52
N LYS A 482 19.35 -3.07 3.35
CA LYS A 482 19.24 -4.46 2.87
C LYS A 482 20.15 -4.64 1.67
N ILE A 483 20.93 -5.71 1.66
CA ILE A 483 21.68 -6.18 0.49
C ILE A 483 21.32 -7.64 0.28
N SER A 484 20.88 -7.98 -0.93
CA SER A 484 20.56 -9.33 -1.33
C SER A 484 21.43 -9.75 -2.51
N LEU A 485 21.98 -10.96 -2.45
CA LEU A 485 22.87 -11.55 -3.43
C LEU A 485 22.23 -12.83 -3.98
N ASP A 486 21.81 -12.80 -5.25
CA ASP A 486 21.43 -13.97 -6.03
C ASP A 486 22.72 -14.61 -6.57
N LEU A 487 23.34 -15.47 -5.75
CA LEU A 487 24.66 -16.06 -5.99
C LEU A 487 24.64 -17.06 -7.15
N THR A 488 23.53 -17.78 -7.30
CA THR A 488 23.25 -18.73 -8.39
C THR A 488 21.75 -18.73 -8.66
N ASP A 489 21.30 -19.23 -9.83
CA ASP A 489 19.87 -19.38 -10.19
C ASP A 489 18.99 -20.16 -9.18
N ASN A 490 19.59 -20.73 -8.13
CA ASN A 490 18.92 -21.51 -7.10
C ASN A 490 19.26 -21.05 -5.67
N PHE A 491 20.19 -20.12 -5.46
CA PHE A 491 20.67 -19.76 -4.12
C PHE A 491 20.83 -18.25 -3.97
N GLU A 492 19.99 -17.69 -3.09
CA GLU A 492 19.96 -16.29 -2.71
C GLU A 492 20.33 -16.17 -1.23
N VAL A 493 21.11 -15.14 -0.88
CA VAL A 493 21.39 -14.75 0.50
C VAL A 493 21.12 -13.26 0.68
N GLY A 494 20.67 -12.88 1.87
CA GLY A 494 20.35 -11.50 2.23
C GLY A 494 20.97 -11.11 3.56
N PHE A 495 21.28 -9.82 3.68
CA PHE A 495 21.79 -9.20 4.88
C PHE A 495 21.01 -7.91 5.14
N THR A 496 20.50 -7.74 6.35
CA THR A 496 19.95 -6.45 6.81
C THR A 496 20.78 -5.91 7.95
N ARG A 497 20.94 -4.59 7.98
CA ARG A 497 21.36 -3.83 9.16
C ARG A 497 20.36 -2.70 9.38
N ALA A 498 20.00 -2.44 10.62
CA ALA A 498 19.15 -1.32 10.96
C ALA A 498 19.48 -0.77 12.35
N ALA A 499 19.07 0.47 12.59
CA ALA A 499 19.17 1.09 13.89
C ALA A 499 18.09 2.14 14.12
N ILE A 500 17.44 2.08 15.28
CA ILE A 500 16.54 3.12 15.82
C ILE A 500 17.39 4.09 16.64
N PHE A 501 17.28 5.38 16.35
CA PHE A 501 18.13 6.39 16.96
C PHE A 501 17.48 7.77 17.02
N GLY A 502 17.98 8.64 17.91
CA GLY A 502 17.46 10.00 18.09
C GLY A 502 16.09 10.06 18.76
N GLY A 503 15.44 11.22 18.73
CA GLY A 503 14.15 11.43 19.40
C GLY A 503 14.25 12.39 20.60
N VAL A 504 13.15 12.61 21.30
CA VAL A 504 13.12 13.52 22.45
C VAL A 504 14.03 13.00 23.56
N GLY A 505 15.02 13.79 23.96
CA GLY A 505 16.04 13.39 24.93
C GLY A 505 17.23 12.64 24.33
N HIS A 506 17.24 12.39 23.00
CA HIS A 506 18.33 11.73 22.28
C HIS A 506 18.81 12.64 21.13
N PRO A 507 19.99 13.28 21.25
CA PRO A 507 20.47 14.24 20.26
C PRO A 507 20.63 13.67 18.85
N LEU A 508 19.99 14.31 17.86
CA LEU A 508 20.17 14.01 16.44
C LEU A 508 21.31 14.89 15.88
N THR A 509 22.52 14.34 15.82
CA THR A 509 23.72 15.02 15.33
C THR A 509 24.34 14.22 14.18
N LEU A 510 25.26 14.81 13.43
CA LEU A 510 26.05 14.05 12.44
C LEU A 510 26.87 12.94 13.09
N GLY A 511 27.31 13.14 14.34
CA GLY A 511 28.02 12.15 15.14
C GLY A 511 27.14 10.94 15.47
N SER A 512 25.94 11.17 16.02
CA SER A 512 25.00 10.09 16.34
C SER A 512 24.47 9.39 15.10
N LEU A 513 24.25 10.11 13.99
CA LEU A 513 23.92 9.50 12.70
C LEU A 513 25.05 8.60 12.18
N LYS A 514 26.30 9.07 12.21
CA LYS A 514 27.47 8.27 11.79
C LYS A 514 27.63 7.03 12.68
N ALA A 515 27.50 7.19 13.99
CA ALA A 515 27.56 6.08 14.94
C ALA A 515 26.46 5.05 14.64
N SER A 516 25.23 5.50 14.40
CA SER A 516 24.11 4.62 14.06
C SER A 516 24.33 3.84 12.77
N LEU A 517 24.77 4.52 11.70
CA LEU A 517 25.00 3.90 10.39
C LEU A 517 26.14 2.86 10.42
N PHE A 518 27.26 3.16 11.09
CA PHE A 518 28.50 2.41 10.90
C PHE A 518 29.01 1.65 12.13
N SER A 519 28.41 1.81 13.32
CA SER A 519 28.89 1.14 14.54
C SER A 519 28.61 -0.36 14.54
N THR A 520 29.66 -1.17 14.67
CA THR A 520 29.60 -2.64 14.73
C THR A 520 29.82 -3.21 16.13
N SER A 521 30.19 -2.40 17.12
CA SER A 521 30.49 -2.83 18.49
C SER A 521 29.35 -2.50 19.45
N SER A 522 29.00 -3.41 20.37
CA SER A 522 28.15 -3.09 21.52
C SER A 522 28.83 -2.03 22.39
N VAL A 523 28.05 -1.09 22.90
CA VAL A 523 28.48 -0.11 23.88
C VAL A 523 27.88 -0.49 25.23
N ASP A 524 28.61 -0.25 26.33
CA ASP A 524 28.09 -0.47 27.67
C ASP A 524 26.87 0.42 27.95
N PHE A 525 26.03 -0.01 28.90
CA PHE A 525 24.83 0.70 29.32
C PHE A 525 25.12 2.16 29.70
N GLY A 526 24.86 3.08 28.78
CA GLY A 526 24.95 4.52 29.02
C GLY A 526 23.71 5.05 29.77
N PRO A 527 23.81 6.23 30.41
CA PRO A 527 22.63 6.92 30.93
C PRO A 527 21.62 7.18 29.80
N TYR A 528 20.34 7.17 30.15
CA TYR A 528 19.25 7.42 29.21
C TYR A 528 19.48 8.72 28.43
N GLY A 529 19.43 8.68 27.10
CA GLY A 529 19.62 9.87 26.26
C GLY A 529 21.07 10.22 25.95
N SER A 530 22.03 9.36 26.28
CA SER A 530 23.46 9.63 26.03
C SER A 530 23.74 9.87 24.53
N PRO A 531 24.46 10.96 24.17
CA PRO A 531 24.71 11.36 22.78
C PRO A 531 25.64 10.42 22.02
N ASP A 532 26.43 9.61 22.73
CA ASP A 532 27.43 8.70 22.13
C ASP A 532 26.86 7.31 21.83
N LEU A 533 25.59 7.04 22.16
CA LEU A 533 24.96 5.76 21.88
C LEU A 533 24.59 5.66 20.39
N PRO A 534 24.94 4.54 19.72
CA PRO A 534 24.64 4.33 18.30
C PRO A 534 23.15 4.07 18.02
N GLY A 535 22.31 3.98 19.05
CA GLY A 535 20.92 3.60 18.96
C GLY A 535 20.69 2.11 19.25
N ASP A 536 19.42 1.70 19.20
CA ASP A 536 19.00 0.30 19.23
C ASP A 536 19.26 -0.31 17.85
N ARG A 537 20.13 -1.32 17.77
CA ARG A 537 20.63 -1.87 16.51
C ARG A 537 20.24 -3.32 16.37
N PHE A 538 19.83 -3.66 15.15
CA PHE A 538 19.56 -5.03 14.78
C PHE A 538 20.12 -5.38 13.42
N SER A 539 20.39 -6.68 13.26
CA SER A 539 20.89 -7.27 12.03
C SER A 539 20.11 -8.51 11.67
N ASN A 540 20.26 -8.93 10.41
CA ASN A 540 19.52 -10.04 9.83
C ASN A 540 20.39 -10.76 8.81
N PHE A 541 20.21 -12.07 8.75
CA PHE A 541 20.72 -12.91 7.69
C PHE A 541 19.58 -13.79 7.20
N ASP A 542 19.41 -13.88 5.90
CA ASP A 542 18.41 -14.76 5.31
C ASP A 542 18.98 -15.47 4.11
N PHE A 543 18.40 -16.62 3.78
CA PHE A 543 18.73 -17.33 2.56
C PHE A 543 17.50 -18.00 1.97
N ARG A 544 17.57 -18.24 0.66
CA ARG A 544 16.61 -19.04 -0.09
C ARG A 544 17.36 -19.99 -1.01
N TRP A 545 16.98 -21.27 -0.96
CA TRP A 545 17.66 -22.33 -1.70
C TRP A 545 16.67 -23.28 -2.38
N ARG A 546 16.68 -23.30 -3.71
CA ARG A 546 15.96 -24.29 -4.52
C ARG A 546 16.81 -25.58 -4.58
N VAL A 547 16.40 -26.59 -3.81
CA VAL A 547 17.25 -27.72 -3.45
C VAL A 547 17.66 -28.54 -4.69
N PRO A 548 18.97 -28.73 -4.96
CA PRO A 548 19.44 -29.52 -6.10
C PRO A 548 18.82 -30.94 -6.14
N GLY A 549 18.62 -31.48 -7.35
CA GLY A 549 17.93 -32.76 -7.55
C GLY A 549 16.40 -32.69 -7.43
N VAL A 550 15.87 -31.87 -6.51
CA VAL A 550 14.42 -31.73 -6.28
C VAL A 550 13.89 -30.29 -6.45
N ARG A 551 14.69 -29.38 -7.06
CA ARG A 551 14.42 -27.94 -7.26
C ARG A 551 13.15 -27.58 -8.04
N ARG A 552 12.50 -28.58 -8.64
CA ARG A 552 11.19 -28.44 -9.29
C ARG A 552 10.03 -28.51 -8.29
N TYR A 553 10.29 -29.00 -7.08
CA TYR A 553 9.30 -29.31 -6.05
C TYR A 553 9.61 -28.61 -4.73
N LEU A 554 10.89 -28.49 -4.34
CA LEU A 554 11.27 -28.04 -3.01
C LEU A 554 12.17 -26.80 -3.04
N THR A 555 11.74 -25.77 -2.33
CA THR A 555 12.55 -24.62 -1.93
C THR A 555 12.61 -24.59 -0.40
N VAL A 556 13.80 -24.42 0.16
CA VAL A 556 14.00 -24.18 1.60
C VAL A 556 14.54 -22.77 1.80
N TYR A 557 14.22 -22.16 2.93
CA TYR A 557 14.67 -20.81 3.25
C TYR A 557 14.73 -20.64 4.76
N SER A 558 15.40 -19.58 5.21
CA SER A 558 15.31 -19.13 6.59
C SER A 558 15.48 -17.64 6.66
N ASP A 559 14.66 -16.99 7.49
CA ASP A 559 14.95 -15.66 8.03
C ASP A 559 15.63 -15.78 9.40
N SER A 560 16.39 -14.78 9.81
CA SER A 560 17.01 -14.74 11.14
C SER A 560 17.28 -13.31 11.60
N TYR A 561 17.32 -13.08 12.91
CA TYR A 561 17.41 -11.73 13.47
C TYR A 561 18.30 -11.73 14.71
N ALA A 562 19.13 -10.70 14.85
CA ALA A 562 19.98 -10.54 16.03
C ALA A 562 19.97 -9.08 16.48
N ASP A 563 19.79 -8.88 17.78
CA ASP A 563 20.05 -7.59 18.41
C ASP A 563 21.53 -7.52 18.82
N ASP A 564 22.12 -6.34 18.64
CA ASP A 564 23.50 -5.97 18.94
C ASP A 564 24.64 -6.73 18.25
N ASP A 565 24.41 -7.94 17.76
CA ASP A 565 25.41 -8.72 17.02
C ASP A 565 25.45 -8.25 15.54
N PRO A 566 26.62 -8.17 14.88
CA PRO A 566 26.74 -7.68 13.49
C PRO A 566 25.93 -8.50 12.46
N SER A 567 25.73 -9.79 12.74
CA SER A 567 24.90 -10.68 11.94
C SER A 567 24.47 -11.90 12.77
N PRO A 568 23.30 -12.51 12.52
CA PRO A 568 22.89 -13.74 13.18
C PRO A 568 23.86 -14.91 13.04
N ILE A 569 24.65 -14.96 11.95
CA ILE A 569 25.65 -16.02 11.74
C ILE A 569 26.88 -15.87 12.63
N ASP A 570 27.16 -14.67 13.15
CA ASP A 570 28.28 -14.41 14.08
C ASP A 570 27.98 -15.00 15.47
N ASN A 571 26.72 -14.92 15.90
CA ASN A 571 26.28 -15.45 17.19
C ASN A 571 24.94 -16.20 17.13
N PRO A 572 24.85 -17.37 16.46
CA PRO A 572 23.58 -18.05 16.18
C PRO A 572 22.74 -18.37 17.41
N LYS A 573 23.37 -18.55 18.58
CA LYS A 573 22.70 -18.88 19.83
C LYS A 573 21.99 -17.68 20.48
N ARG A 574 22.31 -16.46 20.06
CA ARG A 574 21.68 -15.18 20.49
C ARG A 574 20.74 -14.61 19.43
N SER A 575 20.41 -15.38 18.40
CA SER A 575 19.57 -14.91 17.30
C SER A 575 18.21 -15.61 17.27
N ALA A 576 17.24 -14.90 16.72
CA ALA A 576 15.97 -15.44 16.26
C ALA A 576 16.17 -16.20 14.94
N TRP A 577 15.37 -17.25 14.74
CA TRP A 577 15.43 -18.10 13.56
C TRP A 577 14.03 -18.44 13.07
N ALA A 578 13.86 -18.42 11.74
CA ALA A 578 12.63 -18.80 11.09
C ALA A 578 12.89 -19.66 9.85
N PRO A 579 13.23 -20.95 10.02
CA PRO A 579 13.37 -21.85 8.89
C PRO A 579 11.99 -22.21 8.31
N GLY A 580 11.94 -22.25 6.99
CA GLY A 580 10.75 -22.59 6.22
C GLY A 580 11.04 -23.48 5.02
N LEU A 581 10.02 -24.19 4.57
CA LEU A 581 10.04 -24.97 3.34
C LEU A 581 8.79 -24.69 2.52
N TYR A 582 8.96 -24.74 1.21
CA TYR A 582 7.90 -24.61 0.23
C TYR A 582 7.93 -25.77 -0.77
N ILE A 583 6.82 -26.49 -0.83
CA ILE A 583 6.54 -27.54 -1.80
C ILE A 583 5.64 -26.95 -2.87
N THR A 584 6.19 -26.74 -4.07
CA THR A 584 5.53 -26.00 -5.16
C THR A 584 4.28 -26.69 -5.71
N ARG A 585 4.21 -28.02 -5.54
CA ARG A 585 3.10 -28.88 -5.98
C ARG A 585 3.13 -30.23 -5.26
N LEU A 586 1.97 -30.74 -4.86
CA LEU A 586 1.85 -32.08 -4.28
C LEU A 586 1.68 -33.17 -5.36
N PRO A 587 2.20 -34.40 -5.15
CA PRO A 587 1.98 -35.52 -6.05
C PRO A 587 0.48 -35.76 -6.31
N GLY A 588 0.08 -35.88 -7.58
CA GLY A 588 -1.32 -36.04 -7.98
C GLY A 588 -2.17 -34.76 -7.92
N LEU A 589 -1.69 -33.67 -7.32
CA LEU A 589 -2.41 -32.40 -7.16
C LEU A 589 -1.51 -31.22 -7.64
N PRO A 590 -1.32 -31.05 -8.96
CA PRO A 590 -0.33 -30.13 -9.51
C PRO A 590 -0.57 -28.64 -9.20
N ARG A 591 -1.81 -28.29 -8.83
CA ARG A 591 -2.22 -26.93 -8.46
C ARG A 591 -2.28 -26.67 -6.96
N LEU A 592 -2.01 -27.69 -6.13
CA LEU A 592 -1.98 -27.57 -4.68
C LEU A 592 -0.53 -27.45 -4.21
N ASP A 593 -0.19 -26.35 -3.56
CA ASP A 593 1.10 -26.17 -2.89
C ASP A 593 1.00 -26.34 -1.38
N PHE A 594 2.16 -26.47 -0.74
CA PHE A 594 2.25 -26.57 0.71
C PHE A 594 3.47 -25.80 1.22
N ARG A 595 3.31 -25.11 2.34
CA ARG A 595 4.35 -24.36 3.02
C ARG A 595 4.29 -24.66 4.52
N PHE A 596 5.47 -24.79 5.11
CA PHE A 596 5.61 -24.91 6.56
C PHE A 596 6.73 -23.98 7.00
N GLU A 597 6.43 -23.08 7.93
CA GLU A 597 7.39 -22.12 8.50
C GLU A 597 7.36 -22.24 10.02
N THR A 598 8.52 -22.04 10.63
CA THR A 598 8.64 -21.95 12.09
C THR A 598 9.26 -20.62 12.43
N TYR A 599 9.02 -20.13 13.64
CA TYR A 599 9.56 -18.87 14.12
C TYR A 599 9.95 -19.01 15.58
N ALA A 600 11.11 -18.48 15.95
CA ALA A 600 11.59 -18.51 17.32
C ALA A 600 12.25 -17.17 17.67
N THR A 601 11.60 -16.38 18.53
CA THR A 601 12.16 -15.13 19.11
C THR A 601 12.63 -15.31 20.55
N TRP A 602 12.68 -16.56 21.01
CA TRP A 602 13.37 -16.97 22.24
C TRP A 602 14.85 -17.30 21.92
N LEU A 603 15.78 -17.15 22.86
CA LEU A 603 17.20 -17.42 22.59
C LEU A 603 17.60 -18.86 22.93
N TYR A 604 18.31 -19.53 22.02
CA TYR A 604 18.89 -20.85 22.29
C TYR A 604 19.95 -20.85 23.39
N ARG A 605 20.70 -19.76 23.56
CA ARG A 605 21.73 -19.64 24.61
C ARG A 605 21.11 -19.63 26.00
N LYS A 606 20.11 -18.76 26.20
CA LYS A 606 19.42 -18.51 27.47
C LYS A 606 18.20 -17.66 27.20
N ASP A 607 17.02 -18.16 27.52
CA ASP A 607 15.78 -17.38 27.55
C ASP A 607 15.92 -16.19 28.53
N GLN A 608 15.78 -14.96 28.01
CA GLN A 608 15.92 -13.69 28.72
C GLN A 608 14.57 -13.02 29.07
N GLY A 609 13.45 -13.74 28.96
CA GLY A 609 12.13 -13.28 29.42
C GLY A 609 11.63 -12.02 28.69
N GLY A 610 11.83 -11.96 27.38
CA GLY A 610 11.37 -10.83 26.55
C GLY A 610 12.18 -9.52 26.68
N ASN A 611 13.36 -9.56 27.32
CA ASN A 611 14.25 -8.40 27.51
C ASN A 611 15.50 -8.47 26.61
N PHE A 612 15.35 -9.01 25.41
CA PHE A 612 16.47 -9.09 24.45
C PHE A 612 15.96 -8.82 23.03
N LEU A 613 15.42 -9.84 22.34
CA LEU A 613 14.91 -9.64 20.98
C LEU A 613 13.70 -8.71 20.95
N TYR A 614 13.76 -7.67 20.10
CA TYR A 614 12.75 -6.60 20.00
C TYR A 614 12.56 -5.81 21.30
N TRP A 615 13.62 -5.63 22.09
CA TRP A 615 13.58 -4.87 23.34
C TRP A 615 14.84 -4.05 23.49
N ASP A 616 14.70 -2.82 23.95
CA ASP A 616 15.84 -1.94 24.25
C ASP A 616 15.58 -1.08 25.49
N ASN A 617 16.66 -0.72 26.20
CA ASN A 617 16.55 0.03 27.44
C ASN A 617 16.47 1.56 27.23
N GLN A 618 16.90 2.06 26.07
CA GLN A 618 16.79 3.45 25.64
C GLN A 618 15.48 3.65 24.86
N TYR A 619 15.19 2.77 23.91
CA TYR A 619 14.03 2.78 23.02
C TYR A 619 13.03 1.73 23.50
N ARG A 620 12.24 2.06 24.52
CA ARG A 620 11.38 1.09 25.23
C ARG A 620 10.17 0.62 24.41
N ASP A 621 9.75 1.44 23.44
CA ASP A 621 8.77 1.05 22.42
C ASP A 621 9.41 0.19 21.29
N ALA A 622 10.75 0.06 21.27
CA ALA A 622 11.57 -0.82 20.44
C ALA A 622 11.11 -0.90 18.97
N ASN A 623 11.05 -2.10 18.40
CA ASN A 623 10.71 -2.37 16.99
C ASN A 623 9.21 -2.20 16.68
N THR A 624 8.58 -1.15 17.19
CA THR A 624 7.18 -0.83 16.92
C THR A 624 7.00 0.42 16.07
N ASN A 625 5.87 0.53 15.39
CA ASN A 625 5.37 1.75 14.77
C ASN A 625 3.86 1.86 15.06
N ASN A 626 3.45 2.94 15.71
CA ASN A 626 2.11 3.11 16.28
C ASN A 626 1.69 1.91 17.16
N GLY A 627 2.60 1.45 18.03
CA GLY A 627 2.36 0.35 18.99
C GLY A 627 2.31 -1.05 18.39
N ASN A 628 2.45 -1.20 17.07
CA ASN A 628 2.49 -2.50 16.40
C ASN A 628 3.93 -2.85 16.04
N VAL A 629 4.35 -4.10 16.25
CA VAL A 629 5.68 -4.58 15.85
C VAL A 629 5.80 -4.51 14.32
N PHE A 630 6.77 -3.77 13.81
CA PHE A 630 6.99 -3.66 12.35
C PHE A 630 7.74 -4.86 11.77
N GLY A 631 8.37 -5.68 12.62
CA GLY A 631 8.97 -6.96 12.26
C GLY A 631 7.96 -8.12 12.32
N SER A 632 8.35 -9.24 12.93
CA SER A 632 7.52 -10.44 12.97
C SER A 632 6.37 -10.31 13.97
N TRP A 633 5.16 -10.75 13.57
CA TRP A 633 3.99 -10.81 14.45
C TRP A 633 4.14 -11.77 15.64
N VAL A 634 5.20 -12.60 15.65
CA VAL A 634 5.53 -13.50 16.76
C VAL A 634 5.86 -12.71 18.02
N GLY A 635 6.38 -11.49 17.87
CA GLY A 635 6.71 -10.61 18.99
C GLY A 635 7.85 -11.15 19.85
N ARG A 636 7.85 -10.75 21.12
CA ARG A 636 8.93 -11.06 22.06
C ARG A 636 8.81 -12.45 22.66
N ASP A 637 9.95 -13.15 22.73
CA ASP A 637 10.14 -14.39 23.48
C ASP A 637 9.05 -15.47 23.26
N ALA A 638 8.84 -15.80 21.99
CA ALA A 638 7.80 -16.73 21.56
C ALA A 638 8.26 -17.76 20.51
N ARG A 639 7.54 -18.89 20.61
CA ARG A 639 7.46 -20.08 19.75
C ARG A 639 6.39 -19.96 18.68
N ALA A 640 6.63 -20.06 17.38
CA ALA A 640 5.51 -20.22 16.45
C ALA A 640 5.79 -21.18 15.31
N TYR A 641 4.73 -21.71 14.72
CA TYR A 641 4.80 -22.38 13.43
C TYR A 641 3.50 -22.17 12.65
N THR A 642 3.62 -22.20 11.33
CA THR A 642 2.52 -22.09 10.38
C THR A 642 2.55 -23.24 9.39
N ALA A 643 1.37 -23.67 8.96
CA ALA A 643 1.19 -24.59 7.86
C ALA A 643 0.15 -24.00 6.91
N GLN A 644 0.57 -23.71 5.68
CA GLN A 644 -0.27 -23.10 4.66
C GLN A 644 -0.35 -24.00 3.43
N THR A 645 -1.53 -24.07 2.83
CA THR A 645 -1.72 -24.72 1.53
C THR A 645 -2.57 -23.83 0.63
N THR A 646 -2.15 -23.68 -0.63
CA THR A 646 -2.91 -22.92 -1.62
C THR A 646 -3.29 -23.82 -2.79
N TYR A 647 -4.59 -23.88 -3.07
CA TYR A 647 -5.11 -24.44 -4.32
C TYR A 647 -5.35 -23.33 -5.33
N TRP A 648 -4.64 -23.39 -6.46
CA TRP A 648 -4.65 -22.36 -7.49
C TRP A 648 -5.64 -22.71 -8.62
N PHE A 649 -6.55 -21.80 -8.95
CA PHE A 649 -7.38 -21.89 -10.16
C PHE A 649 -6.82 -21.00 -11.28
N SER A 650 -6.39 -19.80 -10.92
CA SER A 650 -5.66 -18.81 -11.74
C SER A 650 -4.75 -17.98 -10.84
N ALA A 651 -4.07 -16.95 -11.34
CA ALA A 651 -3.30 -16.06 -10.48
C ALA A 651 -4.17 -15.28 -9.48
N ARG A 652 -5.43 -15.02 -9.86
CA ARG A 652 -6.40 -14.20 -9.12
C ARG A 652 -7.49 -14.99 -8.40
N SER A 653 -7.65 -16.27 -8.76
CA SER A 653 -8.62 -17.17 -8.15
C SER A 653 -7.92 -18.33 -7.44
N LYS A 654 -8.05 -18.40 -6.12
CA LYS A 654 -7.36 -19.38 -5.26
C LYS A 654 -8.09 -19.58 -3.93
N ILE A 655 -7.87 -20.74 -3.32
CA ILE A 655 -8.28 -21.04 -1.94
C ILE A 655 -7.02 -21.30 -1.13
N ILE A 656 -6.94 -20.69 0.05
CA ILE A 656 -5.83 -20.81 1.00
C ILE A 656 -6.36 -21.38 2.29
N GLY A 657 -5.78 -22.49 2.75
CA GLY A 657 -5.94 -22.99 4.10
C GLY A 657 -4.71 -22.63 4.93
N ASN A 658 -4.90 -22.11 6.13
CA ASN A 658 -3.82 -21.74 7.04
C ASN A 658 -4.06 -22.28 8.44
N TYR A 659 -2.99 -22.75 9.07
CA TYR A 659 -2.91 -23.09 10.48
C TYR A 659 -1.75 -22.31 11.07
N ARG A 660 -1.97 -21.63 12.20
CA ARG A 660 -0.93 -20.94 12.96
C ARG A 660 -1.04 -21.31 14.43
N GLN A 661 0.09 -21.58 15.06
CA GLN A 661 0.19 -21.74 16.51
C GLN A 661 1.34 -20.91 17.05
N ILE A 662 1.10 -20.25 18.18
CA ILE A 662 2.06 -19.44 18.91
C ILE A 662 2.07 -19.88 20.37
N LYS A 663 3.26 -19.94 20.98
CA LYS A 663 3.48 -20.21 22.39
C LYS A 663 4.50 -19.23 22.96
N SER A 664 4.06 -18.33 23.81
CA SER A 664 4.91 -17.35 24.50
C SER A 664 5.55 -17.95 25.75
N SER A 665 6.80 -17.59 26.04
CA SER A 665 7.53 -18.10 27.20
C SER A 665 6.86 -17.68 28.51
N SER A 666 6.93 -18.57 29.51
CA SER A 666 6.52 -18.25 30.88
C SER A 666 7.51 -17.34 31.61
N ARG A 667 8.71 -17.11 31.05
CA ARG A 667 9.68 -16.14 31.56
C ARG A 667 9.33 -14.71 31.16
N PHE A 668 8.70 -14.53 29.99
CA PHE A 668 8.18 -13.25 29.55
C PHE A 668 6.78 -13.00 30.08
N LEU A 669 5.81 -13.88 29.77
CA LEU A 669 4.43 -13.75 30.22
C LEU A 669 4.17 -14.60 31.47
N PRO A 670 3.63 -14.06 32.57
CA PRO A 670 3.27 -14.86 33.74
C PRO A 670 2.31 -16.01 33.40
N GLY A 671 2.78 -17.25 33.54
CA GLY A 671 2.04 -18.46 33.16
C GLY A 671 2.06 -18.80 31.66
N GLY A 672 2.83 -18.05 30.85
CA GLY A 672 2.98 -18.23 29.42
C GLY A 672 1.79 -17.74 28.60
N GLY A 673 1.84 -17.99 27.29
CA GLY A 673 0.75 -17.70 26.37
C GLY A 673 0.62 -18.80 25.34
N THR A 674 -0.60 -19.07 24.87
CA THR A 674 -0.83 -19.95 23.71
C THR A 674 -1.93 -19.37 22.86
N GLN A 675 -1.69 -19.28 21.56
CA GLN A 675 -2.66 -18.87 20.54
C GLN A 675 -2.65 -19.91 19.42
N THR A 676 -3.81 -20.27 18.90
CA THR A 676 -3.96 -21.16 17.77
C THR A 676 -5.11 -20.67 16.92
N ASP A 677 -4.86 -20.51 15.62
CA ASP A 677 -5.86 -20.13 14.66
C ASP A 677 -5.82 -21.03 13.43
N ILE A 678 -7.00 -21.28 12.89
CA ILE A 678 -7.24 -22.00 11.65
C ILE A 678 -8.07 -21.09 10.78
N SER A 679 -7.63 -20.84 9.56
CA SER A 679 -8.37 -20.02 8.62
C SER A 679 -8.45 -20.64 7.23
N VAL A 680 -9.53 -20.29 6.54
CA VAL A 680 -9.74 -20.57 5.12
C VAL A 680 -10.09 -19.26 4.45
N ALA A 681 -9.33 -18.90 3.42
CA ALA A 681 -9.58 -17.73 2.60
C ALA A 681 -9.79 -18.14 1.14
N ALA A 682 -10.74 -17.52 0.47
CA ALA A 682 -11.00 -17.66 -0.95
C ALA A 682 -10.85 -16.29 -1.61
N TYR A 683 -10.12 -16.25 -2.72
CA TYR A 683 -10.02 -15.10 -3.61
C TYR A 683 -10.57 -15.53 -4.96
N TRP A 684 -11.40 -14.69 -5.58
CA TRP A 684 -12.03 -15.01 -6.85
C TRP A 684 -12.05 -13.80 -7.76
N GLY A 685 -11.33 -13.87 -8.88
CA GLY A 685 -11.41 -12.88 -9.94
C GLY A 685 -12.73 -13.01 -10.71
N ILE A 686 -13.42 -11.89 -10.93
CA ILE A 686 -14.65 -11.80 -11.72
C ILE A 686 -14.37 -10.89 -12.91
N GLY A 687 -14.26 -11.49 -14.09
CA GLY A 687 -13.73 -10.78 -15.26
C GLY A 687 -12.29 -10.30 -15.02
N ARG A 688 -11.92 -9.18 -15.64
CA ARG A 688 -10.57 -8.61 -15.52
C ARG A 688 -10.46 -7.50 -14.47
N GLU A 689 -11.57 -6.91 -14.04
CA GLU A 689 -11.50 -5.73 -13.16
C GLU A 689 -11.89 -6.05 -11.72
N TRP A 690 -12.74 -7.06 -11.47
CA TRP A 690 -13.25 -7.32 -10.13
C TRP A 690 -12.53 -8.49 -9.45
N GLN A 691 -12.40 -8.41 -8.13
CA GLN A 691 -11.98 -9.50 -7.28
C GLN A 691 -12.79 -9.51 -5.99
N MET A 692 -13.36 -10.66 -5.66
CA MET A 692 -13.99 -10.90 -4.38
C MET A 692 -13.04 -11.69 -3.47
N SER A 693 -13.03 -11.38 -2.18
CA SER A 693 -12.36 -12.17 -1.15
C SER A 693 -13.34 -12.55 -0.05
N ALA A 694 -13.22 -13.76 0.48
CA ALA A 694 -13.93 -14.20 1.67
C ALA A 694 -12.97 -14.96 2.58
N GLN A 695 -13.06 -14.75 3.88
CA GLN A 695 -12.23 -15.43 4.87
C GLN A 695 -13.06 -15.81 6.09
N VAL A 696 -12.81 -17.00 6.61
CA VAL A 696 -13.25 -17.42 7.94
C VAL A 696 -12.02 -17.84 8.75
N GLN A 697 -12.00 -17.47 10.02
CA GLN A 697 -10.94 -17.83 10.96
C GLN A 697 -11.57 -18.22 12.30
N GLY A 698 -11.17 -19.38 12.81
CA GLY A 698 -11.44 -19.77 14.19
C GLY A 698 -10.16 -19.63 15.01
N GLU A 699 -10.23 -18.92 16.12
CA GLU A 699 -9.11 -18.68 17.02
C GLU A 699 -9.41 -19.23 18.42
N ARG A 700 -8.38 -19.76 19.07
CA ARG A 700 -8.36 -20.05 20.50
C ARG A 700 -7.08 -19.51 21.09
N TYR A 701 -7.21 -18.74 22.17
CA TYR A 701 -6.04 -18.30 22.93
C TYR A 701 -6.22 -18.44 24.43
N TYR A 702 -5.10 -18.55 25.13
CA TYR A 702 -5.03 -18.52 26.59
C TYR A 702 -3.76 -17.80 27.01
N VAL A 703 -3.95 -16.66 27.65
CA VAL A 703 -2.91 -15.88 28.33
C VAL A 703 -3.45 -15.65 29.74
N PRO A 704 -2.89 -16.28 30.79
CA PRO A 704 -3.46 -16.23 32.15
C PRO A 704 -3.67 -14.81 32.66
N LEU A 705 -2.81 -13.86 32.26
CA LEU A 705 -2.93 -12.45 32.61
C LEU A 705 -4.21 -11.78 32.04
N LEU A 706 -4.73 -12.28 30.92
CA LEU A 706 -5.94 -11.80 30.26
C LEU A 706 -7.21 -12.54 30.74
N GLY A 707 -7.07 -13.48 31.68
CA GLY A 707 -8.17 -14.21 32.30
C GLY A 707 -8.28 -15.67 31.83
N THR A 708 -9.51 -16.12 31.58
CA THR A 708 -9.80 -17.51 31.18
C THR A 708 -9.52 -17.77 29.70
N PRO A 709 -9.34 -19.05 29.28
CA PRO A 709 -9.19 -19.39 27.86
C PRO A 709 -10.35 -18.84 27.03
N ARG A 710 -10.02 -18.22 25.89
CA ARG A 710 -10.98 -17.61 24.98
C ARG A 710 -11.03 -18.32 23.63
N ARG A 711 -12.18 -18.19 22.97
CA ARG A 711 -12.40 -18.58 21.59
C ARG A 711 -12.96 -17.37 20.86
N ASP A 712 -12.53 -17.20 19.63
CA ASP A 712 -12.98 -16.14 18.76
C ASP A 712 -13.24 -16.70 17.36
N ALA A 713 -14.14 -16.05 16.63
CA ALA A 713 -14.48 -16.36 15.26
C ALA A 713 -14.49 -15.06 14.47
N LEU A 714 -13.70 -15.03 13.40
CA LEU A 714 -13.62 -13.91 12.49
C LEU A 714 -14.17 -14.33 11.13
N THR A 715 -14.97 -13.45 10.54
CA THR A 715 -15.42 -13.57 9.15
C THR A 715 -15.14 -12.26 8.43
N SER A 716 -14.53 -12.35 7.24
CA SER A 716 -14.25 -11.19 6.41
C SER A 716 -14.77 -11.39 4.99
N ILE A 717 -15.33 -10.33 4.41
CA ILE A 717 -15.73 -10.28 3.00
C ILE A 717 -15.14 -9.00 2.41
N GLY A 718 -14.51 -9.11 1.26
CA GLY A 718 -13.92 -8.00 0.55
C GLY A 718 -14.30 -7.99 -0.93
N LEU A 719 -14.33 -6.79 -1.49
CA LEU A 719 -14.52 -6.55 -2.91
C LEU A 719 -13.50 -5.51 -3.35
N THR A 720 -12.79 -5.81 -4.44
CA THR A 720 -11.81 -4.92 -5.06
C THR A 720 -12.18 -4.74 -6.52
N TYR A 721 -12.23 -3.48 -6.94
CA TYR A 721 -12.32 -3.05 -8.32
C TYR A 721 -10.97 -2.51 -8.76
N SER A 722 -10.43 -3.02 -9.86
CA SER A 722 -9.16 -2.62 -10.46
C SER A 722 -9.41 -2.32 -11.94
N PRO A 723 -9.73 -1.07 -12.28
CA PRO A 723 -10.09 -0.72 -13.65
C PRO A 723 -8.91 -0.96 -14.60
N GLU A 724 -9.20 -1.55 -15.77
CA GLU A 724 -8.22 -1.64 -16.85
C GLU A 724 -8.09 -0.29 -17.55
N HIS A 725 -9.22 0.40 -17.81
CA HIS A 725 -9.32 1.53 -18.75
C HIS A 725 -9.33 2.95 -18.14
N LEU A 726 -9.17 3.11 -16.82
CA LEU A 726 -9.14 4.44 -16.18
C LEU A 726 -7.70 5.00 -16.10
N ALA A 727 -7.03 5.09 -17.26
CA ALA A 727 -5.75 5.78 -17.42
C ALA A 727 -5.94 7.07 -18.24
N VAL A 728 -5.47 8.21 -17.71
CA VAL A 728 -5.44 9.49 -18.45
C VAL A 728 -4.02 9.74 -18.93
N HIS A 729 -3.86 9.91 -20.24
CA HIS A 729 -2.59 10.21 -20.92
C HIS A 729 -2.39 11.71 -21.20
#